data_AF-A0A177TPM4-F1
#
_entry.id   AF-A0A177TPM4-F1
#
_cell.length_a   1.000
_cell.length_b   1.000
_cell.length_c   1.000
_cell.angle_alpha   90.00
_cell.angle_beta   90.00
_cell.angle_gamma   90.00
#
_symmetry.space_group_name_H-M   'P 1'
#
loop_
_entity.id
_entity.type
_entity.pdbx_description
1 polymer ?
#
loop_
_entity_poly.entity_id
_entity_poly.type
_entity_poly.pdbx_seq_one_letter_code
_entity_poly.pdbx_strand_id
1 'polypeptide(L)'
;MSSKEMISALASKSTGMVATQPEPEPADQDLALLLPQQPGQVSRFAAKARSRKISKLTVSDGMANFGTAISIFNELSDFTGVAGPFLKMGLGVVQEIISIFEEVKENGEACAKFIETALGIYQLFAEDARREGLAIQPGTAAAVLIEPVINKLLKFGSEVDQYAQLSAWRRTFKRSFIKGLVEQHTADLDRSLSLFSARSNFTLVIRSDRALSHTPSTASILAVVDEPGQIELPQGVPSEQPSQDQLLGASMHQGLQNISTALKTEIRRKNSLEHPSTVEVGANGHVSGKEQGQRIAAPEQPLTPEEQEQLRKLNDEMKRLFSPGDSEDLEGIFQDTPSTAEHGDPAQLALELLANLCEDTGLPVERTTLRNLRELSNYLHEYTLLEEVVTVDQILTALCRRKMDSNGYALDRTNLASTLRHLSWSLLSLGRLDEALAASKETIALIEPMAEREPNRYNVHLARALRLAAVCQSDVGDLDAAVRYTSRALSVIRSLQKAQPVASKSDLATTLNSYSLQLSDAGRHQEALAVNEECLSLFRSLHETEPAAFKADLADALNNYSNNLVEAGKRAEALAVSEECLSMFRSLYETRPTTFKADLAMTLNNYSLRLSEAGKHEEALAVIQESLPMYRSLYEAQPAAFKADLASALLNYSNMLDEAGKNEEALVVIEECLSLYRSLHEARPAAFKADLADTLNNYSVRLRDTGSAEEAVTAAEEALPIRRSLYEERPAAFKAALALTLMNYSNGLGDVGRHEEALSAIEESLNMYRSLCDERPDVFKADLAKTLMNYSVELDEAERHEDGLAAIEEGLAIYRSLHEELPAAFKAALAMTLMNYSNGLGYADRHEEALSAIEECLTMYRSLYETRPAAFKADLATALMNYSVELGVAKRHEEGLAAIEEALRIHRSMYEEQPAAFGADLAQTLCNYAIFLSLRNKPEDALMANEEGLSMFRALYQAQPEVYRSGLSVALQQNAMGLKQLGRLGEAEAATREAEQLAS
;
A
#
# COMPACT_ATOMS: atom_id res chain seq x y z
N MET A 1 -39.82 -47.00 14.80
CA MET A 1 -38.41 -46.84 14.44
C MET A 1 -37.55 -47.58 15.44
N SER A 2 -36.58 -48.36 14.98
CA SER A 2 -35.62 -49.02 15.89
C SER A 2 -34.62 -47.99 16.44
N SER A 3 -33.99 -48.25 17.59
CA SER A 3 -32.95 -47.36 18.16
C SER A 3 -31.80 -47.03 17.20
N LYS A 4 -31.66 -47.78 16.08
CA LYS A 4 -30.70 -47.52 15.00
C LYS A 4 -31.12 -46.35 14.09
N GLU A 5 -32.42 -46.21 13.80
CA GLU A 5 -32.96 -45.11 12.97
C GLU A 5 -33.02 -43.78 13.75
N MET A 6 -33.07 -43.87 15.08
CA MET A 6 -33.20 -42.73 16.00
C MET A 6 -31.89 -41.94 16.17
N ILE A 7 -30.75 -42.58 15.91
CA ILE A 7 -29.42 -41.98 16.06
C ILE A 7 -28.79 -41.68 14.69
N SER A 8 -29.04 -42.51 13.67
CA SER A 8 -28.64 -42.25 12.28
C SER A 8 -29.33 -41.01 11.67
N ALA A 9 -30.59 -40.73 12.04
CA ALA A 9 -31.31 -39.54 11.56
C ALA A 9 -30.83 -38.21 12.19
N LEU A 10 -29.99 -38.26 13.24
CA LEU A 10 -29.45 -37.06 13.91
C LEU A 10 -28.12 -36.59 13.32
N ALA A 11 -27.42 -37.46 12.58
CA ALA A 11 -26.17 -37.09 11.92
C ALA A 11 -26.42 -36.26 10.63
N SER A 12 -27.55 -36.45 9.94
CA SER A 12 -27.64 -36.20 8.50
C SER A 12 -28.48 -35.00 8.02
N LYS A 13 -28.80 -33.98 8.84
CA LYS A 13 -29.60 -32.83 8.35
C LYS A 13 -29.27 -31.50 9.04
N SER A 14 -28.35 -30.73 8.45
CA SER A 14 -28.24 -29.30 8.69
C SER A 14 -27.70 -28.55 7.46
N THR A 15 -28.51 -28.40 6.41
CA THR A 15 -28.22 -27.45 5.31
C THR A 15 -29.48 -26.71 4.89
N GLY A 16 -29.38 -25.39 4.80
CA GLY A 16 -30.44 -24.49 4.36
C GLY A 16 -29.93 -23.57 3.26
N MET A 17 -30.55 -23.61 2.07
CA MET A 17 -30.30 -22.73 0.93
C MET A 17 -31.47 -21.76 0.65
N VAL A 18 -31.10 -20.47 0.53
CA VAL A 18 -31.45 -19.46 -0.52
C VAL A 18 -32.90 -18.92 -0.67
N ALA A 19 -33.08 -17.59 -0.49
CA ALA A 19 -33.32 -16.60 -1.59
C ALA A 19 -33.67 -15.15 -1.13
N THR A 20 -32.79 -14.21 -1.48
CA THR A 20 -32.93 -12.80 -1.93
C THR A 20 -34.20 -11.96 -1.67
N GLN A 21 -34.04 -10.75 -1.10
CA GLN A 21 -35.00 -9.62 -1.08
C GLN A 21 -34.25 -8.24 -1.06
N PRO A 22 -34.93 -7.10 -1.32
CA PRO A 22 -34.46 -6.01 -2.19
C PRO A 22 -33.78 -4.80 -1.50
N GLU A 23 -33.06 -4.03 -2.32
CA GLU A 23 -32.39 -2.76 -2.01
C GLU A 23 -33.30 -1.68 -1.37
N PRO A 24 -32.79 -0.85 -0.43
CA PRO A 24 -33.45 0.37 -0.01
C PRO A 24 -32.99 1.61 -0.82
N GLU A 25 -33.97 2.43 -1.21
CA GLU A 25 -33.75 3.77 -1.80
C GLU A 25 -32.99 4.71 -0.84
N PRO A 26 -32.07 5.57 -1.33
CA PRO A 26 -31.43 6.55 -0.49
C PRO A 26 -32.25 7.85 -0.38
N ALA A 27 -32.30 8.37 0.85
CA ALA A 27 -32.99 9.59 1.24
C ALA A 27 -32.31 10.85 0.68
N ASP A 28 -33.16 11.77 0.20
CA ASP A 28 -32.85 13.15 -0.16
C ASP A 28 -32.34 13.96 1.05
N GLN A 29 -31.09 14.45 0.99
CA GLN A 29 -30.67 15.69 1.65
C GLN A 29 -29.36 16.26 1.04
N ASP A 30 -29.25 17.59 1.08
CA ASP A 30 -28.11 18.45 0.72
C ASP A 30 -27.88 18.86 -0.75
N LEU A 31 -28.58 19.96 -1.07
CA LEU A 31 -28.38 20.92 -2.15
C LEU A 31 -27.33 21.96 -1.71
N ALA A 32 -26.05 21.56 -1.67
CA ALA A 32 -24.92 22.47 -1.48
C ALA A 32 -24.12 22.63 -2.79
N LEU A 33 -23.58 23.83 -3.00
CA LEU A 33 -22.64 24.19 -4.07
C LEU A 33 -21.53 23.14 -4.20
N LEU A 34 -20.88 23.01 -5.38
CA LEU A 34 -19.60 22.29 -5.45
C LEU A 34 -18.74 22.83 -4.31
N LEU A 35 -18.46 21.99 -3.31
CA LEU A 35 -17.70 22.38 -2.13
C LEU A 35 -16.36 22.97 -2.61
N PRO A 36 -15.75 23.91 -1.84
CA PRO A 36 -14.37 24.30 -2.12
C PRO A 36 -13.51 23.02 -2.21
N GLN A 37 -12.73 22.93 -3.29
CA GLN A 37 -11.84 21.81 -3.61
C GLN A 37 -11.17 21.28 -2.35
N GLN A 38 -11.46 20.03 -1.97
CA GLN A 38 -10.65 19.37 -0.96
C GLN A 38 -9.30 19.00 -1.60
N PRO A 39 -8.15 19.36 -1.00
CA PRO A 39 -6.83 19.07 -1.56
C PRO A 39 -6.63 17.61 -2.00
N GLY A 40 -7.34 16.66 -1.38
CA GLY A 40 -7.30 15.23 -1.73
C GLY A 40 -7.93 14.86 -3.08
N GLN A 41 -8.83 15.66 -3.68
CA GLN A 41 -9.56 15.27 -4.90
C GLN A 41 -8.75 15.46 -6.19
N VAL A 42 -7.95 16.52 -6.28
CA VAL A 42 -7.00 16.70 -7.38
C VAL A 42 -5.97 15.57 -7.38
N SER A 43 -5.50 15.18 -6.19
CA SER A 43 -4.60 14.05 -5.99
C SER A 43 -5.18 12.71 -6.47
N ARG A 44 -6.48 12.44 -6.24
CA ARG A 44 -7.17 11.23 -6.75
C ARG A 44 -7.17 11.14 -8.26
N PHE A 45 -7.66 12.18 -8.94
CA PHE A 45 -7.69 12.22 -10.40
C PHE A 45 -6.28 12.09 -10.99
N ALA A 46 -5.30 12.79 -10.39
CA ALA A 46 -3.92 12.75 -10.84
C ALA A 46 -3.30 11.36 -10.79
N ALA A 47 -3.59 10.58 -9.75
CA ALA A 47 -2.99 9.27 -9.59
C ALA A 47 -3.72 8.15 -10.38
N LYS A 48 -5.01 8.30 -10.71
CA LYS A 48 -5.65 7.54 -11.81
C LYS A 48 -4.96 7.80 -13.15
N ALA A 49 -4.74 9.07 -13.50
CA ALA A 49 -4.08 9.45 -14.74
C ALA A 49 -2.63 8.93 -14.84
N ARG A 50 -1.87 8.96 -13.73
CA ARG A 50 -0.48 8.46 -13.64
C ARG A 50 -0.38 6.95 -13.81
N SER A 51 -1.32 6.19 -13.24
CA SER A 51 -1.29 4.71 -13.27
C SER A 51 -1.83 4.13 -14.58
N ARG A 52 -2.44 4.97 -15.43
CA ARG A 52 -3.12 4.51 -16.65
C ARG A 52 -2.13 4.08 -17.72
N LYS A 53 -2.29 2.84 -18.20
CA LYS A 53 -1.56 2.36 -19.38
C LYS A 53 -2.13 3.06 -20.62
N ILE A 54 -1.28 3.81 -21.31
CA ILE A 54 -1.68 4.47 -22.56
C ILE A 54 -2.01 3.42 -23.61
N SER A 55 -3.26 3.42 -24.05
CA SER A 55 -3.80 2.46 -25.02
C SER A 55 -4.48 3.20 -26.16
N LYS A 56 -4.45 2.61 -27.37
CA LYS A 56 -5.17 3.18 -28.50
C LYS A 56 -6.66 3.25 -28.21
N LEU A 57 -7.25 4.40 -28.50
CA LEU A 57 -8.68 4.68 -28.32
C LEU A 57 -9.45 4.30 -29.58
N THR A 58 -10.64 3.71 -29.39
CA THR A 58 -11.57 3.33 -30.47
C THR A 58 -12.79 4.24 -30.48
N VAL A 59 -13.39 4.46 -31.65
CA VAL A 59 -14.62 5.26 -31.77
C VAL A 59 -15.83 4.40 -31.37
N SER A 60 -16.40 4.67 -30.19
CA SER A 60 -17.67 4.09 -29.71
C SER A 60 -18.87 5.03 -30.03
N ASP A 61 -20.10 4.55 -29.88
CA ASP A 61 -21.35 5.32 -30.14
C ASP A 61 -21.60 6.52 -29.19
N GLY A 62 -20.67 6.85 -28.28
CA GLY A 62 -20.66 8.10 -27.51
C GLY A 62 -19.61 9.13 -27.97
N MET A 63 -18.70 8.72 -28.85
CA MET A 63 -17.46 9.43 -29.18
C MET A 63 -17.46 10.12 -30.55
N ALA A 64 -18.60 10.19 -31.24
CA ALA A 64 -18.69 10.74 -32.61
C ALA A 64 -18.11 12.16 -32.74
N ASN A 65 -18.21 12.98 -31.69
CA ASN A 65 -17.66 14.34 -31.67
C ASN A 65 -16.14 14.40 -31.42
N PHE A 66 -15.50 13.30 -31.01
CA PHE A 66 -14.08 13.22 -30.65
C PHE A 66 -13.22 12.58 -31.74
N GLY A 67 -13.74 12.34 -32.94
CA GLY A 67 -13.02 11.61 -34.00
C GLY A 67 -11.63 12.18 -34.31
N THR A 68 -11.50 13.51 -34.40
CA THR A 68 -10.21 14.19 -34.60
C THR A 68 -9.31 14.04 -33.39
N ALA A 69 -9.82 14.31 -32.18
CA ALA A 69 -9.09 14.15 -30.92
C ALA A 69 -8.53 12.73 -30.73
N ILE A 70 -9.34 11.69 -31.00
CA ILE A 70 -8.91 10.28 -30.93
C ILE A 70 -7.80 9.98 -31.94
N SER A 71 -7.89 10.52 -33.15
CA SER A 71 -6.84 10.35 -34.17
C SER A 71 -5.52 10.95 -33.68
N ILE A 72 -5.55 12.20 -33.18
CA ILE A 72 -4.35 12.88 -32.65
C ILE A 72 -3.80 12.11 -31.44
N PHE A 73 -4.67 11.68 -30.51
CA PHE A 73 -4.26 10.92 -29.34
C PHE A 73 -3.54 9.62 -29.73
N ASN A 74 -4.11 8.85 -30.65
CA ASN A 74 -3.54 7.58 -31.10
C ASN A 74 -2.18 7.79 -31.78
N GLU A 75 -2.03 8.85 -32.56
CA GLU A 75 -0.74 9.23 -33.15
C GLU A 75 0.29 9.60 -32.07
N LEU A 76 -0.09 10.42 -31.09
CA LEU A 76 0.80 10.80 -29.98
C LEU A 76 1.14 9.64 -29.06
N SER A 77 0.25 8.66 -28.90
CA SER A 77 0.50 7.47 -28.08
C SER A 77 1.70 6.65 -28.59
N ASP A 78 1.88 6.59 -29.92
CA ASP A 78 3.00 5.92 -30.58
C ASP A 78 4.33 6.69 -30.35
N PHE A 79 4.27 7.97 -29.95
CA PHE A 79 5.44 8.82 -29.71
C PHE A 79 5.87 8.93 -28.24
N THR A 80 5.17 8.29 -27.30
CA THR A 80 5.49 8.35 -25.86
C THR A 80 6.92 7.89 -25.55
N GLY A 81 7.43 6.88 -26.26
CA GLY A 81 8.81 6.41 -26.12
C GLY A 81 9.89 7.37 -26.67
N VAL A 82 9.51 8.30 -27.55
CA VAL A 82 10.43 9.25 -28.21
C VAL A 82 10.38 10.63 -27.55
N ALA A 83 9.19 11.11 -27.17
CA ALA A 83 9.02 12.43 -26.58
C ALA A 83 9.33 12.47 -25.07
N GLY A 84 9.26 11.33 -24.38
CA GLY A 84 9.64 11.21 -22.97
C GLY A 84 8.45 11.18 -22.00
N PRO A 85 8.74 11.15 -20.68
CA PRO A 85 7.76 10.82 -19.65
C PRO A 85 6.65 11.87 -19.49
N PHE A 86 6.91 13.14 -19.81
CA PHE A 86 5.90 14.21 -19.79
C PHE A 86 4.79 14.02 -20.83
N LEU A 87 5.09 13.44 -22.00
CA LEU A 87 4.06 13.14 -23.01
C LEU A 87 3.15 12.02 -22.49
N LYS A 88 3.76 10.97 -21.93
CA LYS A 88 3.03 9.85 -21.34
C LYS A 88 2.09 10.31 -20.23
N MET A 89 2.58 11.13 -19.30
CA MET A 89 1.77 11.73 -18.23
C MET A 89 0.61 12.57 -18.80
N GLY A 90 0.91 13.46 -19.75
CA GLY A 90 -0.10 14.31 -20.38
C GLY A 90 -1.20 13.54 -21.10
N LEU A 91 -0.83 12.51 -21.87
CA LEU A 91 -1.79 11.63 -22.53
C LEU A 91 -2.60 10.83 -21.52
N GLY A 92 -2.00 10.37 -20.41
CA GLY A 92 -2.72 9.68 -19.33
C GLY A 92 -3.84 10.55 -18.75
N VAL A 93 -3.53 11.83 -18.50
CA VAL A 93 -4.52 12.83 -18.04
C VAL A 93 -5.63 13.03 -19.07
N VAL A 94 -5.27 13.22 -20.34
CA VAL A 94 -6.25 13.41 -21.42
C VAL A 94 -7.14 12.17 -21.58
N GLN A 95 -6.57 10.96 -21.53
CA GLN A 95 -7.29 9.71 -21.64
C GLN A 95 -8.30 9.53 -20.50
N GLU A 96 -7.95 9.93 -19.28
CA GLU A 96 -8.86 9.93 -18.13
C GLU A 96 -10.03 10.90 -18.34
N ILE A 97 -9.75 12.13 -18.77
CA ILE A 97 -10.80 13.14 -19.08
C ILE A 97 -11.74 12.62 -20.18
N ILE A 98 -11.20 12.01 -21.24
CA ILE A 98 -11.99 11.40 -22.31
C ILE A 98 -12.94 10.34 -21.74
N SER A 99 -12.45 9.48 -20.85
CA SER A 99 -13.25 8.40 -20.25
C SER A 99 -14.41 8.95 -19.43
N ILE A 100 -14.17 9.99 -18.62
CA ILE A 100 -15.23 10.62 -17.84
C ILE A 100 -16.29 11.24 -18.76
N PHE A 101 -15.88 11.89 -19.86
CA PHE A 101 -16.85 12.42 -20.82
C PHE A 101 -17.62 11.34 -21.59
N GLU A 102 -17.03 10.16 -21.81
CA GLU A 102 -17.72 9.00 -22.40
C GLU A 102 -18.89 8.54 -21.52
N GLU A 103 -18.68 8.54 -20.20
CA GLU A 103 -19.69 8.16 -19.22
C GLU A 103 -20.79 9.21 -19.09
N VAL A 104 -20.42 10.49 -19.12
CA VAL A 104 -21.36 11.61 -18.92
C VAL A 104 -22.21 11.90 -20.16
N LYS A 105 -21.65 11.77 -21.38
CA LYS A 105 -22.33 12.02 -22.67
C LYS A 105 -22.98 13.41 -22.82
N GLU A 106 -22.48 14.42 -22.12
CA GLU A 106 -22.96 15.81 -22.21
C GLU A 106 -21.88 16.77 -22.75
N ASN A 107 -22.31 17.87 -23.39
CA ASN A 107 -21.45 18.94 -23.91
C ASN A 107 -20.33 18.49 -24.88
N GLY A 108 -20.54 17.39 -25.61
CA GLY A 108 -19.50 16.73 -26.41
C GLY A 108 -18.72 17.62 -27.38
N GLU A 109 -19.33 18.63 -28.00
CA GLU A 109 -18.61 19.55 -28.91
C GLU A 109 -17.62 20.46 -28.17
N ALA A 110 -18.02 21.02 -27.01
CA ALA A 110 -17.14 21.85 -26.20
C ALA A 110 -15.99 21.03 -25.59
N CYS A 111 -16.30 19.81 -25.13
CA CYS A 111 -15.31 18.88 -24.59
C CYS A 111 -14.34 18.38 -25.67
N ALA A 112 -14.82 18.08 -26.87
CA ALA A 112 -13.97 17.70 -28.00
C ALA A 112 -12.98 18.82 -28.33
N LYS A 113 -13.47 20.07 -28.41
CA LYS A 113 -12.60 21.24 -28.63
C LYS A 113 -11.55 21.40 -27.53
N PHE A 114 -11.92 21.24 -26.27
CA PHE A 114 -10.97 21.27 -25.14
C PHE A 114 -9.87 20.22 -25.31
N ILE A 115 -10.25 18.97 -25.62
CA ILE A 115 -9.32 17.86 -25.80
C ILE A 115 -8.42 18.08 -27.02
N GLU A 116 -8.96 18.58 -28.13
CA GLU A 116 -8.17 18.95 -29.30
C GLU A 116 -7.14 20.05 -28.98
N THR A 117 -7.52 21.09 -28.22
CA THR A 117 -6.59 22.14 -27.79
C THR A 117 -5.50 21.58 -26.87
N ALA A 118 -5.86 20.70 -25.92
CA ALA A 118 -4.89 20.04 -25.04
C ALA A 118 -3.90 19.17 -25.84
N LEU A 119 -4.41 18.33 -26.75
CA LEU A 119 -3.60 17.48 -27.62
C LEU A 119 -2.75 18.29 -28.60
N GLY A 120 -3.22 19.45 -29.07
CA GLY A 120 -2.43 20.36 -29.90
C GLY A 120 -1.15 20.85 -29.22
N ILE A 121 -1.19 21.10 -27.90
CA ILE A 121 0.02 21.43 -27.12
C ILE A 121 0.99 20.24 -27.09
N TYR A 122 0.48 19.04 -26.83
CA TYR A 122 1.29 17.82 -26.80
C TYR A 122 1.83 17.43 -28.18
N GLN A 123 1.11 17.76 -29.25
CA GLN A 123 1.55 17.56 -30.62
C GLN A 123 2.74 18.45 -30.98
N LEU A 124 2.66 19.76 -30.66
CA LEU A 124 3.81 20.66 -30.82
C LEU A 124 5.04 20.12 -30.10
N PHE A 125 4.85 19.65 -28.86
CA PHE A 125 5.92 19.05 -28.09
C PHE A 125 6.48 17.78 -28.74
N ALA A 126 5.64 16.80 -29.07
CA ALA A 126 6.08 15.54 -29.63
C ALA A 126 6.80 15.71 -30.98
N GLU A 127 6.30 16.61 -31.83
CA GLU A 127 6.92 16.94 -33.12
C GLU A 127 8.27 17.64 -32.95
N ASP A 128 8.37 18.60 -32.01
CA ASP A 128 9.63 19.28 -31.73
C ASP A 128 10.66 18.35 -31.09
N ALA A 129 10.27 17.52 -30.13
CA ALA A 129 11.11 16.51 -29.51
C ALA A 129 11.63 15.51 -30.56
N ARG A 130 10.76 15.07 -31.49
CA ARG A 130 11.13 14.19 -32.60
C ARG A 130 12.09 14.85 -33.57
N ARG A 131 11.80 16.10 -33.99
CA ARG A 131 12.64 16.85 -34.93
C ARG A 131 14.03 17.10 -34.38
N GLU A 132 14.12 17.42 -33.09
CA GLU A 132 15.39 17.70 -32.42
C GLU A 132 16.06 16.43 -31.87
N GLY A 133 15.36 15.29 -31.85
CA GLY A 133 15.89 14.02 -31.34
C GLY A 133 16.16 14.04 -29.84
N LEU A 134 15.43 14.85 -29.07
CA LEU A 134 15.58 14.99 -27.63
C LEU A 134 14.22 14.92 -26.94
N ALA A 135 14.05 13.92 -26.08
CA ALA A 135 12.90 13.82 -25.17
C ALA A 135 12.94 14.93 -24.11
N ILE A 136 11.78 15.44 -23.69
CA ILE A 136 11.73 16.35 -22.54
C ILE A 136 12.01 15.56 -21.27
N GLN A 137 13.14 15.88 -20.65
CA GLN A 137 13.59 15.27 -19.41
C GLN A 137 13.20 16.12 -18.20
N PRO A 138 13.09 15.52 -17.00
CA PRO A 138 12.88 16.28 -15.78
C PRO A 138 13.96 17.35 -15.56
N GLY A 139 13.54 18.53 -15.10
CA GLY A 139 14.47 19.62 -14.82
C GLY A 139 15.08 20.28 -16.05
N THR A 140 14.47 20.15 -17.24
CA THR A 140 14.79 20.98 -18.41
C THR A 140 13.93 22.24 -18.46
N ALA A 141 14.30 23.23 -19.26
CA ALA A 141 13.49 24.44 -19.42
C ALA A 141 12.12 24.11 -20.03
N ALA A 142 12.06 23.15 -20.95
CA ALA A 142 10.81 22.68 -21.52
C ALA A 142 9.91 21.99 -20.48
N ALA A 143 10.46 21.23 -19.53
CA ALA A 143 9.70 20.63 -18.44
C ALA A 143 9.06 21.71 -17.54
N VAL A 144 9.81 22.75 -17.15
CA VAL A 144 9.31 23.88 -16.34
C VAL A 144 8.18 24.64 -17.04
N LEU A 145 8.16 24.66 -18.38
CA LEU A 145 7.09 25.30 -19.16
C LEU A 145 5.85 24.42 -19.35
N ILE A 146 6.02 23.10 -19.41
CA ILE A 146 4.91 22.14 -19.57
C ILE A 146 4.21 21.86 -18.24
N GLU A 147 4.93 21.86 -17.12
CA GLU A 147 4.39 21.53 -15.80
C GLU A 147 3.10 22.30 -15.45
N PRO A 148 2.99 23.63 -15.69
CA PRO A 148 1.74 24.36 -15.47
C PRO A 148 0.57 23.90 -16.35
N VAL A 149 0.83 23.39 -17.56
CA VAL A 149 -0.20 22.84 -18.45
C VAL A 149 -0.73 21.53 -17.88
N ILE A 150 0.17 20.63 -17.44
CA ILE A 150 -0.21 19.37 -16.78
C ILE A 150 -1.05 19.68 -15.55
N ASN A 151 -0.63 20.61 -14.70
CA ASN A 151 -1.37 20.98 -13.48
C ASN A 151 -2.75 21.58 -13.78
N LYS A 152 -2.88 22.39 -14.85
CA LYS A 152 -4.20 22.88 -15.31
C LYS A 152 -5.11 21.74 -15.77
N LEU A 153 -4.58 20.77 -16.50
CA LEU A 153 -5.34 19.61 -16.97
C LEU A 153 -5.74 18.69 -15.81
N LEU A 154 -4.85 18.49 -14.84
CA LEU A 154 -5.14 17.74 -13.60
C LEU A 154 -6.26 18.39 -12.79
N LYS A 155 -6.18 19.72 -12.61
CA LYS A 155 -7.22 20.49 -11.93
C LYS A 155 -8.57 20.37 -12.65
N PHE A 156 -8.57 20.59 -13.97
CA PHE A 156 -9.78 20.49 -14.77
C PHE A 156 -10.36 19.07 -14.75
N GLY A 157 -9.52 18.04 -14.89
CA GLY A 157 -9.94 16.65 -14.83
C GLY A 157 -10.60 16.31 -13.49
N SER A 158 -10.07 16.83 -12.38
CA SER A 158 -10.71 16.69 -11.07
C SER A 158 -12.07 17.40 -10.98
N GLU A 159 -12.21 18.60 -11.57
CA GLU A 159 -13.50 19.32 -11.61
C GLU A 159 -14.55 18.59 -12.46
N VAL A 160 -14.13 17.95 -13.55
CA VAL A 160 -14.99 17.12 -14.40
C VAL A 160 -15.36 15.80 -13.71
N ASP A 161 -14.42 15.15 -13.02
CA ASP A 161 -14.69 13.95 -12.21
C ASP A 161 -15.74 14.23 -11.11
N GLN A 162 -15.62 15.36 -10.41
CA GLN A 162 -16.63 15.80 -9.44
C GLN A 162 -18.01 16.00 -10.07
N TYR A 163 -18.05 16.56 -11.28
CA TYR A 163 -19.31 16.73 -12.00
C TYR A 163 -19.91 15.37 -12.41
N ALA A 164 -19.09 14.40 -12.81
CA ALA A 164 -19.52 13.07 -13.21
C ALA A 164 -20.13 12.26 -12.05
N GLN A 165 -19.60 12.43 -10.84
CA GLN A 165 -20.10 11.78 -9.62
C GLN A 165 -21.48 12.30 -9.15
N LEU A 166 -22.02 13.35 -9.77
CA LEU A 166 -23.37 13.84 -9.46
C LEU A 166 -24.46 12.95 -10.06
N SER A 167 -25.58 12.80 -9.34
CA SER A 167 -26.76 12.13 -9.88
C SER A 167 -27.24 12.77 -11.20
N ALA A 168 -27.87 11.99 -12.07
CA ALA A 168 -28.28 12.43 -13.42
C ALA A 168 -29.10 13.74 -13.41
N TRP A 169 -29.99 13.90 -12.43
CA TRP A 169 -30.77 15.12 -12.26
C TRP A 169 -29.91 16.33 -11.86
N ARG A 170 -28.95 16.16 -10.94
CA ARG A 170 -28.01 17.22 -10.54
C ARG A 170 -27.09 17.63 -11.69
N ARG A 171 -26.65 16.67 -12.52
CA ARG A 171 -25.87 16.95 -13.75
C ARG A 171 -26.65 17.82 -14.72
N THR A 172 -27.93 17.49 -14.94
CA THR A 172 -28.82 18.26 -15.83
C THR A 172 -28.92 19.73 -15.40
N PHE A 173 -29.06 20.01 -14.10
CA PHE A 173 -29.18 21.37 -13.57
C PHE A 173 -27.85 22.15 -13.64
N LYS A 174 -26.71 21.46 -13.54
CA LYS A 174 -25.35 22.05 -13.61
C LYS A 174 -24.72 22.00 -15.01
N ARG A 175 -25.46 21.58 -16.04
CA ARG A 175 -24.95 21.40 -17.41
C ARG A 175 -24.40 22.68 -18.06
N SER A 176 -25.01 23.84 -17.77
CA SER A 176 -24.52 25.14 -18.26
C SER A 176 -23.25 25.60 -17.52
N PHE A 177 -23.13 25.27 -16.23
CA PHE A 177 -21.96 25.56 -15.42
C PHE A 177 -20.74 24.80 -15.93
N ILE A 178 -20.85 23.48 -16.11
CA ILE A 178 -19.72 22.67 -16.61
C ILE A 178 -19.33 23.09 -18.04
N LYS A 179 -20.29 23.50 -18.88
CA LYS A 179 -19.99 24.06 -20.21
C LYS A 179 -19.15 25.34 -20.10
N GLY A 180 -19.52 26.26 -19.21
CA GLY A 180 -18.74 27.48 -18.96
C GLY A 180 -17.33 27.19 -18.42
N LEU A 181 -17.20 26.17 -17.56
CA LEU A 181 -15.90 25.71 -17.06
C LEU A 181 -15.03 25.14 -18.18
N VAL A 182 -15.58 24.27 -19.03
CA VAL A 182 -14.88 23.72 -20.21
C VAL A 182 -14.41 24.87 -21.12
N GLU A 183 -15.27 25.85 -21.41
CA GLU A 183 -14.94 27.00 -22.25
C GLU A 183 -13.82 27.88 -21.64
N GLN A 184 -13.86 28.10 -20.32
CA GLN A 184 -12.82 28.82 -19.59
C GLN A 184 -11.47 28.10 -19.68
N HIS A 185 -11.44 26.81 -19.37
CA HIS A 185 -10.21 26.02 -19.41
C HIS A 185 -9.69 25.86 -20.84
N THR A 186 -10.57 25.76 -21.83
CA THR A 186 -10.20 25.79 -23.25
C THR A 186 -9.52 27.10 -23.62
N ALA A 187 -10.06 28.25 -23.20
CA ALA A 187 -9.45 29.55 -23.45
C ALA A 187 -8.07 29.69 -22.78
N ASP A 188 -7.90 29.14 -21.57
CA ASP A 188 -6.62 29.17 -20.87
C ASP A 188 -5.56 28.24 -21.51
N LEU A 189 -5.98 27.09 -22.04
CA LEU A 189 -5.11 26.23 -22.86
C LEU A 189 -4.79 26.87 -24.20
N ASP A 190 -5.74 27.52 -24.85
CA ASP A 190 -5.55 28.21 -26.14
C ASP A 190 -4.57 29.39 -26.02
N ARG A 191 -4.60 30.12 -24.90
CA ARG A 191 -3.56 31.10 -24.55
C ARG A 191 -2.19 30.44 -24.40
N SER A 192 -2.12 29.29 -23.73
CA SER A 192 -0.86 28.54 -23.53
C SER A 192 -0.31 28.04 -24.88
N LEU A 193 -1.17 27.47 -25.73
CA LEU A 193 -0.87 27.03 -27.08
C LEU A 193 -0.41 28.19 -27.98
N SER A 194 -1.08 29.35 -27.89
CA SER A 194 -0.70 30.57 -28.60
C SER A 194 0.69 31.07 -28.15
N LEU A 195 0.97 31.04 -26.85
CA LEU A 195 2.30 31.41 -26.32
C LEU A 195 3.41 30.49 -26.83
N PHE A 196 3.15 29.19 -26.93
CA PHE A 196 4.14 28.23 -27.45
C PHE A 196 4.32 28.30 -28.97
N SER A 197 3.23 28.56 -29.70
CA SER A 197 3.22 28.59 -31.18
C SER A 197 3.73 29.90 -31.79
N ALA A 198 3.70 31.03 -31.07
CA ALA A 198 3.87 32.38 -31.62
C ALA A 198 5.19 32.72 -32.36
N ARG A 199 6.18 31.82 -32.48
CA ARG A 199 7.34 31.88 -33.43
C ARG A 199 8.36 30.74 -33.25
N SER A 200 7.97 29.52 -32.88
CA SER A 200 8.89 28.42 -32.51
C SER A 200 9.65 28.66 -31.19
N ASN A 201 9.07 29.40 -30.25
CA ASN A 201 9.67 29.63 -28.92
C ASN A 201 9.92 28.29 -28.20
N PHE A 202 8.96 27.36 -28.28
CA PHE A 202 9.11 26.04 -27.67
C PHE A 202 10.19 25.19 -28.34
N THR A 203 10.25 25.18 -29.68
CA THR A 203 11.37 24.60 -30.44
C THR A 203 12.71 25.17 -29.99
N LEU A 204 12.82 26.49 -29.84
CA LEU A 204 14.06 27.12 -29.42
C LEU A 204 14.43 26.70 -27.99
N VAL A 205 13.45 26.49 -27.11
CA VAL A 205 13.68 25.96 -25.75
C VAL A 205 14.18 24.52 -25.81
N ILE A 206 13.56 23.65 -26.60
CA ILE A 206 14.01 22.26 -26.79
C ILE A 206 15.41 22.22 -27.43
N ARG A 207 15.70 23.12 -28.39
CA ARG A 207 17.05 23.25 -28.96
C ARG A 207 18.08 23.69 -27.94
N SER A 208 17.69 24.60 -27.04
CA SER A 208 18.54 24.98 -25.91
C SER A 208 18.77 23.77 -25.01
N ASP A 209 17.72 23.03 -24.64
CA ASP A 209 17.81 21.80 -23.84
C ASP A 209 18.67 20.72 -24.52
N ARG A 210 18.67 20.68 -25.86
CA ARG A 210 19.55 19.81 -26.67
C ARG A 210 21.00 20.26 -26.60
N ALA A 211 21.27 21.55 -26.77
CA ALA A 211 22.61 22.10 -26.59
C ALA A 211 23.15 21.81 -25.17
N LEU A 212 22.26 21.88 -24.17
CA LEU A 212 22.50 21.59 -22.75
C LEU A 212 22.68 20.08 -22.42
N SER A 213 22.43 19.16 -23.36
CA SER A 213 22.48 17.69 -23.13
C SER A 213 23.52 16.94 -23.96
N HIS A 214 24.09 17.54 -25.02
CA HIS A 214 25.23 16.94 -25.73
C HIS A 214 26.52 17.14 -24.95
N THR A 215 27.00 16.09 -24.28
CA THR A 215 28.43 15.97 -24.02
C THR A 215 29.16 15.89 -25.36
N PRO A 216 30.25 16.64 -25.61
CA PRO A 216 31.05 16.41 -26.79
C PRO A 216 31.60 14.99 -26.68
N SER A 217 31.07 14.07 -27.50
CA SER A 217 31.64 12.74 -27.61
C SER A 217 33.13 12.89 -27.93
N THR A 218 33.95 12.05 -27.31
CA THR A 218 35.41 11.99 -27.47
C THR A 218 35.89 11.77 -28.91
N ALA A 219 34.99 11.63 -29.89
CA ALA A 219 35.32 11.53 -31.31
C ALA A 219 35.57 12.88 -32.01
N SER A 220 35.18 14.02 -31.43
CA SER A 220 35.24 15.32 -32.14
C SER A 220 36.46 16.21 -31.81
N ILE A 221 37.41 15.75 -30.99
CA ILE A 221 38.59 16.54 -30.63
C ILE A 221 39.71 16.51 -31.71
N LEU A 222 39.49 15.83 -32.85
CA LEU A 222 40.48 15.74 -33.94
C LEU A 222 40.03 16.31 -35.30
N ALA A 223 39.21 17.35 -35.31
CA ALA A 223 38.94 18.10 -36.55
C ALA A 223 38.98 19.62 -36.31
N VAL A 224 40.20 20.15 -36.19
CA VAL A 224 40.50 21.51 -36.68
C VAL A 224 40.75 21.38 -38.17
N VAL A 225 39.97 22.08 -39.01
CA VAL A 225 40.35 22.80 -40.25
C VAL A 225 39.07 23.25 -41.01
N ASP A 226 38.98 24.58 -41.20
CA ASP A 226 38.33 25.41 -42.24
C ASP A 226 36.92 25.10 -42.78
N GLU A 227 35.94 26.01 -42.55
CA GLU A 227 35.62 27.14 -43.47
C GLU A 227 34.48 28.04 -42.90
N PRO A 228 34.47 29.36 -43.17
CA PRO A 228 33.48 30.31 -42.65
C PRO A 228 32.31 30.51 -43.61
N GLY A 229 31.14 29.95 -43.28
CA GLY A 229 29.87 30.24 -43.95
C GLY A 229 29.02 31.19 -43.12
N GLN A 230 29.06 32.49 -43.43
CA GLN A 230 28.12 33.48 -42.90
C GLN A 230 26.70 33.16 -43.37
N ILE A 231 25.78 32.92 -42.44
CA ILE A 231 24.34 33.02 -42.69
C ILE A 231 23.87 34.32 -42.03
N GLU A 232 23.66 35.35 -42.84
CA GLU A 232 22.99 36.58 -42.42
C GLU A 232 21.54 36.26 -42.03
N LEU A 233 21.20 36.48 -40.76
CA LEU A 233 19.80 36.56 -40.32
C LEU A 233 19.20 37.89 -40.83
N PRO A 234 17.99 37.90 -41.40
CA PRO A 234 17.37 39.15 -41.84
C PRO A 234 17.07 40.02 -40.61
N GLN A 235 17.67 41.20 -40.55
CA GLN A 235 17.26 42.22 -39.60
C GLN A 235 15.93 42.85 -40.01
N GLY A 236 15.03 42.98 -39.04
CA GLY A 236 14.04 44.06 -39.00
C GLY A 236 12.57 43.65 -39.03
N VAL A 237 12.01 43.35 -37.86
CA VAL A 237 10.75 43.95 -37.35
C VAL A 237 10.86 43.97 -35.82
N PRO A 238 10.64 45.09 -35.11
CA PRO A 238 10.49 45.05 -33.66
C PRO A 238 9.13 44.42 -33.36
N SER A 239 9.11 43.14 -33.01
CA SER A 239 7.94 42.52 -32.39
C SER A 239 8.10 42.63 -30.88
N GLU A 240 7.08 43.21 -30.22
CA GLU A 240 6.83 43.08 -28.78
C GLU A 240 6.56 41.60 -28.42
N GLN A 241 7.56 40.73 -28.55
CA GLN A 241 7.44 39.32 -28.22
C GLN A 241 8.52 38.94 -27.19
N PRO A 242 8.16 38.22 -26.12
CA PRO A 242 9.10 37.90 -25.06
C PRO A 242 10.22 36.99 -25.57
N SER A 243 11.45 37.33 -25.21
CA SER A 243 12.63 36.46 -25.41
C SER A 243 12.48 35.14 -24.61
N GLN A 244 13.23 34.11 -24.98
CA GLN A 244 13.19 32.81 -24.29
C GLN A 244 13.43 32.93 -22.77
N ASP A 245 14.40 33.77 -22.39
CA ASP A 245 14.72 34.06 -20.99
C ASP A 245 13.57 34.76 -20.25
N GLN A 246 12.81 35.61 -20.93
CA GLN A 246 11.62 36.25 -20.37
C GLN A 246 10.47 35.25 -20.20
N LEU A 247 10.30 34.29 -21.13
CA LEU A 247 9.27 33.26 -21.03
C LEU A 247 9.54 32.29 -19.87
N LEU A 248 10.77 31.78 -19.78
CA LEU A 248 11.18 30.87 -18.70
C LEU A 248 11.14 31.58 -17.34
N GLY A 249 11.67 32.80 -17.26
CA GLY A 249 11.66 33.62 -16.04
C GLY A 249 10.23 33.91 -15.54
N ALA A 250 9.30 34.22 -16.45
CA ALA A 250 7.89 34.41 -16.10
C ALA A 250 7.24 33.12 -15.56
N SER A 251 7.54 31.96 -16.16
CA SER A 251 7.02 30.66 -15.69
C SER A 251 7.55 30.29 -14.31
N MET A 252 8.86 30.44 -14.08
CA MET A 252 9.48 30.18 -12.77
C MET A 252 8.88 31.08 -11.69
N HIS A 253 8.71 32.37 -11.97
CA HIS A 253 8.14 33.33 -11.04
C HIS A 253 6.66 33.02 -10.71
N GLN A 254 5.86 32.66 -11.72
CA GLN A 254 4.48 32.21 -11.50
C GLN A 254 4.43 30.94 -10.63
N GLY A 255 5.36 30.00 -10.84
CA GLY A 255 5.50 28.80 -10.01
C GLY A 255 5.73 29.13 -8.53
N LEU A 256 6.69 30.02 -8.24
CA LEU A 256 7.00 30.45 -6.86
C LEU A 256 5.83 31.18 -6.19
N GLN A 257 5.09 32.01 -6.93
CA GLN A 257 3.87 32.67 -6.41
C GLN A 257 2.78 31.67 -6.04
N ASN A 258 2.59 30.63 -6.87
CA ASN A 258 1.64 29.56 -6.60
C ASN A 258 2.03 28.79 -5.33
N ILE A 259 3.32 28.46 -5.17
CA ILE A 259 3.86 27.81 -3.97
C ILE A 259 3.60 28.64 -2.71
N SER A 260 3.85 29.96 -2.75
CA SER A 260 3.54 30.88 -1.64
C SER A 260 2.07 30.86 -1.26
N THR A 261 1.18 30.72 -2.25
CA THR A 261 -0.26 30.64 -2.01
C THR A 261 -0.65 29.29 -1.39
N ALA A 262 -0.08 28.19 -1.87
CA ALA A 262 -0.30 26.85 -1.32
C ALA A 262 0.18 26.75 0.13
N LEU A 263 1.41 27.19 0.41
CA LEU A 263 2.00 27.17 1.76
C LEU A 263 1.17 28.00 2.75
N LYS A 264 0.73 29.21 2.38
CA LYS A 264 -0.15 30.03 3.23
C LYS A 264 -1.48 29.34 3.54
N THR A 265 -2.00 28.58 2.58
CA THR A 265 -3.26 27.83 2.76
C THR A 265 -3.05 26.68 3.73
N GLU A 266 -1.93 25.95 3.59
CA GLU A 266 -1.59 24.83 4.47
C GLU A 266 -1.29 25.27 5.91
N ILE A 267 -0.57 26.38 6.09
CA ILE A 267 -0.34 26.98 7.42
C ILE A 267 -1.67 27.32 8.10
N ARG A 268 -2.61 27.96 7.38
CA ARG A 268 -3.94 28.27 7.92
C ARG A 268 -4.69 27.00 8.32
N ARG A 269 -4.60 25.93 7.51
CA ARG A 269 -5.22 24.64 7.79
C ARG A 269 -4.66 24.03 9.09
N LYS A 270 -3.34 23.98 9.25
CA LYS A 270 -2.70 23.47 10.48
C LYS A 270 -3.08 24.30 11.72
N ASN A 271 -3.01 25.63 11.62
CA ASN A 271 -3.40 26.51 12.73
C ASN A 271 -4.87 26.35 13.14
N SER A 272 -5.75 26.01 12.20
CA SER A 272 -7.18 25.73 12.50
C SER A 272 -7.43 24.38 13.18
N LEU A 273 -6.50 23.43 13.05
CA LEU A 273 -6.57 22.11 13.71
C LEU A 273 -6.02 22.14 15.13
N GLU A 274 -5.04 23.01 15.42
CA GLU A 274 -4.43 23.15 16.75
C GLU A 274 -5.29 24.00 17.72
N HIS A 275 -6.22 24.81 17.21
CA HIS A 275 -7.08 25.69 18.02
C HIS A 275 -8.55 25.66 17.58
N PRO A 276 -9.43 24.89 18.24
CA PRO A 276 -10.87 25.04 18.08
C PRO A 276 -11.27 26.40 18.66
N SER A 277 -11.80 27.26 17.81
CA SER A 277 -12.06 28.69 18.06
C SER A 277 -12.73 29.01 19.41
N THR A 278 -12.01 29.73 20.26
CA THR A 278 -12.61 30.75 21.15
C THR A 278 -12.21 32.13 20.65
N VAL A 279 -13.23 32.90 20.29
CA VAL A 279 -13.14 34.33 19.95
C VAL A 279 -12.77 35.12 21.20
N GLU A 280 -11.72 35.97 21.17
CA GLU A 280 -11.86 37.38 21.56
C GLU A 280 -10.66 38.30 21.21
N VAL A 281 -11.06 39.54 20.96
CA VAL A 281 -10.42 40.77 20.48
C VAL A 281 -9.19 41.27 21.27
N GLY A 282 -8.09 41.54 20.54
CA GLY A 282 -7.39 42.83 20.43
C GLY A 282 -6.86 43.58 21.67
N ALA A 283 -5.55 43.81 21.71
CA ALA A 283 -4.96 45.05 22.25
C ALA A 283 -3.61 45.39 21.61
N ASN A 284 -3.49 46.63 21.13
CA ASN A 284 -2.31 47.27 20.57
C ASN A 284 -1.09 47.28 21.52
N GLY A 285 0.12 47.24 20.95
CA GLY A 285 1.35 47.63 21.62
C GLY A 285 2.54 47.76 20.66
N HIS A 286 2.77 48.96 20.12
CA HIS A 286 4.06 49.35 19.55
C HIS A 286 5.11 49.52 20.67
N VAL A 287 6.30 48.93 20.52
CA VAL A 287 7.56 49.53 21.02
C VAL A 287 8.71 49.21 20.07
N SER A 288 9.37 50.27 19.60
CA SER A 288 10.65 50.28 18.91
C SER A 288 11.82 50.09 19.89
N GLY A 289 12.90 49.43 19.45
CA GLY A 289 14.19 49.45 20.17
C GLY A 289 15.35 49.08 19.27
N LYS A 290 16.14 50.08 18.84
CA LYS A 290 17.52 49.90 18.36
C LYS A 290 18.41 49.62 19.57
N GLU A 291 19.39 48.72 19.44
CA GLU A 291 20.74 48.97 19.96
C GLU A 291 21.82 48.11 19.30
N GLN A 292 22.98 48.72 19.17
CA GLN A 292 24.19 48.25 18.50
C GLN A 292 25.02 47.35 19.42
N GLY A 293 25.71 46.35 18.85
CA GLY A 293 26.73 45.55 19.53
C GLY A 293 27.89 45.21 18.60
N GLN A 294 29.11 45.55 19.00
CA GLN A 294 30.32 45.71 18.19
C GLN A 294 31.00 44.43 17.63
N ARG A 295 31.72 44.68 16.53
CA ARG A 295 32.80 43.90 15.91
C ARG A 295 33.95 43.54 16.84
N ILE A 296 34.53 42.35 16.66
CA ILE A 296 35.99 42.10 16.76
C ILE A 296 36.39 41.06 15.70
N ALA A 297 37.26 41.43 14.75
CA ALA A 297 38.17 40.52 14.05
C ALA A 297 39.36 41.32 13.48
N ALA A 298 40.58 40.81 13.72
CA ALA A 298 41.87 41.44 13.47
C ALA A 298 42.29 41.40 11.98
N PRO A 299 43.26 42.23 11.54
CA PRO A 299 43.70 42.24 10.14
C PRO A 299 44.74 41.15 9.88
N GLU A 300 44.49 40.31 8.87
CA GLU A 300 45.47 39.39 8.30
C GLU A 300 46.61 40.17 7.62
N GLN A 301 47.85 39.75 7.87
CA GLN A 301 49.04 40.32 7.24
C GLN A 301 49.14 39.83 5.78
N PRO A 302 49.54 40.70 4.82
CA PRO A 302 49.79 40.27 3.45
C PRO A 302 51.07 39.42 3.34
N LEU A 303 51.00 38.37 2.52
CA LEU A 303 52.13 37.49 2.16
C LEU A 303 53.34 38.29 1.67
N THR A 304 54.53 37.84 2.06
CA THR A 304 55.81 38.43 1.63
C THR A 304 56.08 38.18 0.13
N PRO A 305 56.92 38.99 -0.53
CA PRO A 305 57.22 38.82 -1.97
C PRO A 305 57.82 37.45 -2.32
N GLU A 306 58.54 36.81 -1.40
CA GLU A 306 59.09 35.46 -1.59
C GLU A 306 58.01 34.37 -1.47
N GLU A 307 57.05 34.53 -0.54
CA GLU A 307 55.88 33.66 -0.46
C GLU A 307 54.97 33.85 -1.68
N GLN A 308 54.82 35.08 -2.17
CA GLN A 308 54.09 35.37 -3.41
C GLN A 308 54.75 34.74 -4.64
N GLU A 309 56.08 34.70 -4.71
CA GLU A 309 56.82 34.08 -5.82
C GLU A 309 56.85 32.54 -5.72
N GLN A 310 56.92 31.98 -4.51
CA GLN A 310 56.71 30.54 -4.30
C GLN A 310 55.29 30.12 -4.63
N LEU A 311 54.30 30.92 -4.24
CA LEU A 311 52.91 30.73 -4.63
C LEU A 311 52.75 30.86 -6.13
N ARG A 312 53.44 31.82 -6.78
CA ARG A 312 53.43 31.99 -8.25
C ARG A 312 54.00 30.76 -8.96
N LYS A 313 55.12 30.21 -8.47
CA LYS A 313 55.75 29.01 -9.04
C LYS A 313 54.93 27.75 -8.81
N LEU A 314 54.37 27.57 -7.62
CA LEU A 314 53.45 26.48 -7.31
C LEU A 314 52.17 26.57 -8.18
N ASN A 315 51.66 27.80 -8.39
CA ASN A 315 50.49 28.07 -9.21
C ASN A 315 50.79 27.91 -10.72
N ASP A 316 52.01 28.21 -11.18
CA ASP A 316 52.46 27.99 -12.55
C ASP A 316 52.75 26.49 -12.84
N GLU A 317 53.18 25.71 -11.83
CA GLU A 317 53.28 24.24 -11.92
C GLU A 317 51.92 23.54 -11.87
N MET A 318 50.99 24.02 -11.03
CA MET A 318 49.60 23.54 -10.95
C MET A 318 48.83 23.81 -12.25
N LYS A 319 49.00 24.99 -12.87
CA LYS A 319 48.39 25.36 -14.16
C LYS A 319 48.87 24.53 -15.36
N ARG A 320 50.02 23.85 -15.25
CA ARG A 320 50.52 22.95 -16.30
C ARG A 320 49.97 21.52 -16.20
N LEU A 321 49.39 21.15 -15.06
CA LEU A 321 48.82 19.83 -14.82
C LEU A 321 47.28 19.83 -14.84
N PHE A 322 46.62 20.98 -14.64
CA PHE A 322 45.16 21.08 -14.54
C PHE A 322 44.60 22.30 -15.28
N SER A 323 43.41 22.16 -15.87
CA SER A 323 42.63 23.32 -16.32
C SER A 323 42.08 24.06 -15.08
N PRO A 324 41.98 25.40 -15.09
CA PRO A 324 41.37 26.12 -13.97
C PRO A 324 39.95 25.61 -13.73
N GLY A 325 39.68 25.04 -12.54
CA GLY A 325 38.39 24.47 -12.15
C GLY A 325 38.41 22.99 -11.71
N ASP A 326 39.49 22.25 -11.96
CA ASP A 326 39.57 20.82 -11.56
C ASP A 326 40.04 20.62 -10.10
N SER A 327 40.64 21.65 -9.48
CA SER A 327 41.30 21.55 -8.16
C SER A 327 40.73 22.45 -7.04
N GLU A 328 39.54 23.03 -7.19
CA GLU A 328 38.91 23.82 -6.13
C GLU A 328 37.79 23.03 -5.44
N ASP A 329 37.65 23.25 -4.13
CA ASP A 329 36.91 22.45 -3.14
C ASP A 329 35.57 21.87 -3.60
N LEU A 330 35.40 20.61 -3.21
CA LEU A 330 34.70 19.57 -3.97
C LEU A 330 33.28 19.25 -3.53
N GLU A 331 32.68 20.21 -2.87
CA GLU A 331 31.43 20.01 -2.17
C GLU A 331 30.42 20.92 -2.85
N GLY A 332 29.47 20.29 -3.54
CA GLY A 332 28.39 21.01 -4.24
C GLY A 332 27.72 22.02 -3.32
N ILE A 333 27.05 23.03 -3.90
CA ILE A 333 26.38 24.12 -3.16
C ILE A 333 25.34 23.57 -2.15
N PHE A 334 24.94 22.31 -2.32
CA PHE A 334 23.84 21.64 -1.63
C PHE A 334 24.26 20.60 -0.59
N GLN A 335 25.51 20.59 -0.14
CA GLN A 335 25.86 19.71 0.97
C GLN A 335 25.09 20.07 2.25
N ASP A 336 24.73 19.03 3.00
CA ASP A 336 24.10 19.14 4.31
C ASP A 336 25.08 19.77 5.31
N THR A 337 25.06 21.10 5.40
CA THR A 337 25.51 21.75 6.63
C THR A 337 24.60 21.26 7.75
N PRO A 338 25.14 20.78 8.90
CA PRO A 338 24.29 20.51 10.06
C PRO A 338 23.51 21.79 10.30
N SER A 339 22.18 21.69 10.15
CA SER A 339 21.26 22.77 10.46
C SER A 339 21.62 23.25 11.85
N THR A 340 22.31 24.40 11.91
CA THR A 340 22.23 25.27 13.07
C THR A 340 20.78 25.66 13.09
N ALA A 341 19.96 24.88 13.81
CA ALA A 341 18.59 25.19 14.12
C ALA A 341 18.58 26.47 14.97
N GLU A 342 18.82 27.60 14.32
CA GLU A 342 18.44 28.92 14.78
C GLU A 342 16.91 28.95 14.78
N HIS A 343 16.36 28.49 15.90
CA HIS A 343 15.13 28.84 16.62
C HIS A 343 14.02 29.64 15.86
N GLY A 344 13.71 29.28 14.62
CA GLY A 344 12.63 29.85 13.82
C GLY A 344 11.62 28.80 13.36
N ASP A 345 10.36 29.19 13.19
CA ASP A 345 9.31 28.35 12.58
C ASP A 345 9.68 28.08 11.10
N PRO A 346 9.85 26.81 10.68
CA PRO A 346 10.17 26.43 9.30
C PRO A 346 9.21 27.02 8.25
N ALA A 347 7.93 27.20 8.58
CA ALA A 347 6.95 27.84 7.70
C ALA A 347 7.29 29.31 7.44
N GLN A 348 7.73 30.02 8.46
CA GLN A 348 8.07 31.44 8.36
C GLN A 348 9.35 31.63 7.55
N LEU A 349 10.35 30.77 7.77
CA LEU A 349 11.59 30.73 6.99
C LEU A 349 11.29 30.42 5.50
N ALA A 350 10.40 29.47 5.21
CA ALA A 350 10.00 29.17 3.84
C ALA A 350 9.28 30.35 3.16
N LEU A 351 8.42 31.08 3.88
CA LEU A 351 7.75 32.29 3.35
C LEU A 351 8.73 33.44 3.10
N GLU A 352 9.73 33.62 3.96
CA GLU A 352 10.79 34.61 3.77
C GLU A 352 11.66 34.27 2.55
N LEU A 353 12.03 33.01 2.38
CA LEU A 353 12.75 32.54 1.19
C LEU A 353 11.93 32.78 -0.09
N LEU A 354 10.62 32.48 -0.07
CA LEU A 354 9.73 32.73 -1.21
C LEU A 354 9.60 34.21 -1.54
N ALA A 355 9.53 35.09 -0.55
CA ALA A 355 9.47 36.54 -0.78
C ALA A 355 10.74 37.02 -1.49
N ASN A 356 11.92 36.63 -1.00
CA ASN A 356 13.20 36.98 -1.61
C ASN A 356 13.32 36.44 -3.04
N LEU A 357 12.96 35.18 -3.29
CA LEU A 357 13.01 34.56 -4.61
C LEU A 357 12.00 35.17 -5.60
N CYS A 358 10.90 35.76 -5.11
CA CYS A 358 9.94 36.46 -5.95
C CYS A 358 10.40 37.88 -6.32
N GLU A 359 11.19 38.56 -5.49
CA GLU A 359 11.63 39.93 -5.78
C GLU A 359 12.65 40.00 -6.95
N ASP A 360 13.45 38.95 -7.14
CA ASP A 360 14.46 38.88 -8.19
C ASP A 360 13.85 38.54 -9.58
N THR A 361 13.64 39.55 -10.40
CA THR A 361 13.19 39.37 -11.80
C THR A 361 14.27 38.65 -12.62
N GLY A 362 14.08 37.35 -12.83
CA GLY A 362 14.95 36.52 -13.68
C GLY A 362 15.73 35.41 -12.96
N LEU A 363 15.64 35.30 -11.63
CA LEU A 363 16.32 34.28 -10.80
C LEU A 363 17.80 34.11 -11.20
N PRO A 364 18.69 35.02 -10.80
CA PRO A 364 20.09 34.96 -11.21
C PRO A 364 20.71 33.63 -10.81
N VAL A 365 21.53 33.06 -11.70
CA VAL A 365 22.19 31.75 -11.52
C VAL A 365 23.39 31.87 -10.56
N GLU A 366 23.09 32.36 -9.34
CA GLU A 366 24.04 32.64 -8.28
C GLU A 366 23.98 31.57 -7.18
N ARG A 367 25.07 31.42 -6.44
CA ARG A 367 25.19 30.42 -5.37
C ARG A 367 24.10 30.55 -4.31
N THR A 368 23.74 31.79 -3.97
CA THR A 368 22.69 32.14 -3.00
C THR A 368 21.31 31.70 -3.48
N THR A 369 20.92 32.02 -4.71
CA THR A 369 19.63 31.62 -5.30
C THR A 369 19.45 30.11 -5.32
N LEU A 370 20.48 29.37 -5.77
CA LEU A 370 20.45 27.91 -5.81
C LEU A 370 20.28 27.31 -4.41
N ARG A 371 21.04 27.83 -3.41
CA ARG A 371 20.93 27.37 -2.02
C ARG A 371 19.55 27.65 -1.43
N ASN A 372 19.01 28.86 -1.65
CA ASN A 372 17.68 29.25 -1.16
C ASN A 372 16.57 28.36 -1.74
N LEU A 373 16.64 28.02 -3.04
CA LEU A 373 15.72 27.06 -3.65
C LEU A 373 15.84 25.66 -3.03
N ARG A 374 17.06 25.22 -2.69
CA ARG A 374 17.25 23.94 -2.03
C ARG A 374 16.69 23.92 -0.61
N GLU A 375 16.95 24.97 0.18
CA GLU A 375 16.39 25.12 1.53
C GLU A 375 14.87 25.18 1.48
N LEU A 376 14.30 25.92 0.52
CA LEU A 376 12.86 25.96 0.29
C LEU A 376 12.29 24.57 -0.03
N SER A 377 12.95 23.80 -0.89
CA SER A 377 12.57 22.41 -1.21
C SER A 377 12.54 21.53 0.05
N ASN A 378 13.55 21.64 0.92
CA ASN A 378 13.58 20.92 2.21
C ASN A 378 12.42 21.31 3.12
N TYR A 379 12.16 22.60 3.31
CA TYR A 379 11.04 23.06 4.14
C TYR A 379 9.69 22.59 3.57
N LEU A 380 9.47 22.73 2.26
CA LEU A 380 8.22 22.26 1.63
C LEU A 380 8.02 20.75 1.80
N HIS A 381 9.10 19.98 1.81
CA HIS A 381 9.06 18.55 2.06
C HIS A 381 8.57 18.24 3.49
N GLU A 382 8.99 19.00 4.50
CA GLU A 382 8.48 18.89 5.88
C GLU A 382 6.98 19.20 6.00
N TYR A 383 6.44 20.04 5.10
CA TYR A 383 5.00 20.33 5.02
C TYR A 383 4.24 19.38 4.07
N THR A 384 4.89 18.35 3.51
CA THR A 384 4.30 17.39 2.58
C THR A 384 3.68 18.01 1.33
N LEU A 385 4.13 19.22 0.96
CA LEU A 385 3.74 19.92 -0.26
C LEU A 385 4.51 19.35 -1.47
N LEU A 386 4.31 18.05 -1.75
CA LEU A 386 5.15 17.28 -2.67
C LEU A 386 5.09 17.79 -4.12
N GLU A 387 3.96 18.35 -4.56
CA GLU A 387 3.84 18.94 -5.90
C GLU A 387 4.65 20.25 -6.00
N GLU A 388 4.64 21.05 -4.94
CA GLU A 388 5.45 22.25 -4.80
C GLU A 388 6.94 21.92 -4.71
N VAL A 389 7.33 20.86 -3.98
CA VAL A 389 8.71 20.37 -3.92
C VAL A 389 9.21 20.01 -5.31
N VAL A 390 8.44 19.24 -6.09
CA VAL A 390 8.80 18.89 -7.48
C VAL A 390 8.94 20.15 -8.33
N THR A 391 8.08 21.15 -8.15
CA THR A 391 8.17 22.42 -8.88
C THR A 391 9.47 23.15 -8.56
N VAL A 392 9.84 23.27 -7.28
CA VAL A 392 11.10 23.91 -6.85
C VAL A 392 12.31 23.13 -7.36
N ASP A 393 12.29 21.80 -7.26
CA ASP A 393 13.39 20.95 -7.73
C ASP A 393 13.55 20.98 -9.25
N GLN A 394 12.45 21.11 -10.02
CA GLN A 394 12.50 21.33 -11.47
C GLN A 394 13.16 22.68 -11.81
N ILE A 395 12.76 23.76 -11.14
CA ILE A 395 13.36 25.10 -11.32
C ILE A 395 14.84 25.07 -10.97
N LEU A 396 15.19 24.52 -9.80
CA LEU A 396 16.55 24.39 -9.32
C LEU A 396 17.43 23.61 -10.31
N THR A 397 16.93 22.48 -10.81
CA THR A 397 17.63 21.64 -11.79
C THR A 397 17.82 22.37 -13.12
N ALA A 398 16.81 23.08 -13.61
CA ALA A 398 16.90 23.87 -14.84
C ALA A 398 17.94 25.00 -14.73
N LEU A 399 18.03 25.66 -13.57
CA LEU A 399 19.05 26.68 -13.31
C LEU A 399 20.46 26.07 -13.21
N CYS A 400 20.61 24.91 -12.56
CA CYS A 400 21.89 24.20 -12.51
C CYS A 400 22.34 23.75 -13.92
N ARG A 401 21.40 23.29 -14.75
CA ARG A 401 21.66 22.93 -16.15
C ARG A 401 22.14 24.13 -16.96
N ARG A 402 21.46 25.28 -16.82
CA ARG A 402 21.87 26.55 -17.45
C ARG A 402 23.27 27.00 -17.00
N LYS A 403 23.62 26.79 -15.73
CA LYS A 403 24.95 27.10 -15.20
C LYS A 403 26.05 26.20 -15.78
N MET A 404 25.74 24.92 -15.96
CA MET A 404 26.66 23.95 -16.54
C MET A 404 27.11 24.37 -17.95
N ASP A 405 26.25 24.98 -18.75
CA ASP A 405 26.59 25.41 -20.12
C ASP A 405 27.45 26.67 -20.18
N SER A 406 27.33 27.59 -19.22
CA SER A 406 28.12 28.82 -19.24
C SER A 406 29.60 28.57 -18.94
N ASN A 407 29.87 27.57 -18.08
CA ASN A 407 31.15 27.41 -17.41
C ASN A 407 31.72 25.99 -17.51
N GLY A 408 30.88 24.96 -17.72
CA GLY A 408 31.30 23.59 -18.04
C GLY A 408 32.12 22.87 -16.97
N TYR A 409 32.23 23.40 -15.75
CA TYR A 409 33.13 22.90 -14.71
C TYR A 409 32.61 21.60 -14.07
N ALA A 410 33.53 20.83 -13.49
CA ALA A 410 33.21 19.62 -12.75
C ALA A 410 32.22 19.89 -11.60
N LEU A 411 32.36 21.01 -10.90
CA LEU A 411 31.46 21.43 -9.82
C LEU A 411 30.01 21.63 -10.30
N ASP A 412 29.81 22.23 -11.48
CA ASP A 412 28.48 22.46 -12.03
C ASP A 412 27.82 21.14 -12.46
N ARG A 413 28.60 20.18 -12.99
CA ARG A 413 28.11 18.81 -13.26
C ARG A 413 27.70 18.09 -11.99
N THR A 414 28.48 18.19 -10.92
CA THR A 414 28.13 17.58 -9.63
C THR A 414 26.90 18.23 -8.98
N ASN A 415 26.74 19.54 -9.13
CA ASN A 415 25.55 20.26 -8.67
C ASN A 415 24.30 19.80 -9.42
N LEU A 416 24.36 19.74 -10.76
CA LEU A 416 23.27 19.25 -11.60
C LEU A 416 22.91 17.79 -11.28
N ALA A 417 23.90 16.92 -11.13
CA ALA A 417 23.68 15.54 -10.72
C ALA A 417 23.02 15.46 -9.33
N SER A 418 23.43 16.32 -8.38
CA SER A 418 22.80 16.35 -7.06
C SER A 418 21.34 16.79 -7.12
N THR A 419 21.01 17.82 -7.90
CA THR A 419 19.63 18.31 -8.02
C THR A 419 18.76 17.31 -8.78
N LEU A 420 19.29 16.62 -9.79
CA LEU A 420 18.58 15.54 -10.48
C LEU A 420 18.26 14.37 -9.54
N ARG A 421 19.15 14.01 -8.60
CA ARG A 421 18.82 13.00 -7.58
C ARG A 421 17.72 13.47 -6.64
N HIS A 422 17.77 14.73 -6.18
CA HIS A 422 16.72 15.27 -5.32
C HIS A 422 15.38 15.30 -6.06
N LEU A 423 15.36 15.83 -7.29
CA LEU A 423 14.18 15.82 -8.15
C LEU A 423 13.66 14.40 -8.38
N SER A 424 14.54 13.43 -8.66
CA SER A 424 14.15 12.02 -8.81
C SER A 424 13.47 11.48 -7.56
N TRP A 425 13.97 11.82 -6.37
CA TRP A 425 13.38 11.35 -5.11
C TRP A 425 12.04 12.03 -4.81
N SER A 426 11.91 13.33 -5.11
CA SER A 426 10.65 14.08 -5.01
C SER A 426 9.58 13.55 -5.97
N LEU A 427 9.98 13.22 -7.21
CA LEU A 427 9.10 12.60 -8.21
C LEU A 427 8.66 11.19 -7.79
N LEU A 428 9.57 10.41 -7.21
CA LEU A 428 9.29 9.08 -6.66
C LEU A 428 8.22 9.16 -5.56
N SER A 429 8.40 10.07 -4.60
CA SER A 429 7.45 10.31 -3.50
C SER A 429 6.04 10.69 -3.98
N LEU A 430 5.96 11.37 -5.12
CA LEU A 430 4.71 11.77 -5.77
C LEU A 430 4.10 10.65 -6.67
N GLY A 431 4.83 9.54 -6.88
CA GLY A 431 4.43 8.43 -7.76
C GLY A 431 4.64 8.69 -9.25
N ARG A 432 5.46 9.68 -9.64
CA ARG A 432 5.84 9.97 -11.03
C ARG A 432 7.03 9.11 -11.43
N LEU A 433 6.83 7.79 -11.44
CA LEU A 433 7.90 6.78 -11.52
C LEU A 433 8.75 6.88 -12.79
N ASP A 434 8.13 7.09 -13.96
CA ASP A 434 8.87 7.23 -15.22
C ASP A 434 9.80 8.45 -15.23
N GLU A 435 9.34 9.56 -14.64
CA GLU A 435 10.12 10.80 -14.53
C GLU A 435 11.23 10.65 -13.51
N ALA A 436 10.96 10.03 -12.36
CA ALA A 436 11.99 9.72 -11.37
C ALA A 436 13.10 8.86 -11.99
N LEU A 437 12.74 7.79 -12.69
CA LEU A 437 13.69 6.91 -13.36
C LEU A 437 14.49 7.66 -14.45
N ALA A 438 13.85 8.56 -15.20
CA ALA A 438 14.51 9.38 -16.20
C ALA A 438 15.57 10.31 -15.58
N ALA A 439 15.24 11.04 -14.51
CA ALA A 439 16.17 11.89 -13.77
C ALA A 439 17.34 11.10 -13.17
N SER A 440 17.05 9.90 -12.63
CA SER A 440 18.08 8.99 -12.13
C SER A 440 19.04 8.49 -13.23
N LYS A 441 18.52 8.11 -14.40
CA LYS A 441 19.34 7.69 -15.55
C LYS A 441 20.23 8.81 -16.06
N GLU A 442 19.70 10.03 -16.14
CA GLU A 442 20.49 11.21 -16.52
C GLU A 442 21.61 11.49 -15.51
N THR A 443 21.32 11.38 -14.21
CA THR A 443 22.33 11.52 -13.16
C THR A 443 23.50 10.54 -13.37
N ILE A 444 23.19 9.27 -13.68
CA ILE A 444 24.21 8.25 -13.95
C ILE A 444 25.03 8.65 -15.19
N ALA A 445 24.37 9.05 -16.27
CA ALA A 445 25.04 9.45 -17.52
C ALA A 445 25.97 10.67 -17.34
N LEU A 446 25.64 11.59 -16.42
CA LEU A 446 26.48 12.74 -16.09
C LEU A 446 27.71 12.36 -15.27
N ILE A 447 27.55 11.49 -14.28
CA ILE A 447 28.60 11.15 -13.32
C ILE A 447 29.51 10.01 -13.80
N GLU A 448 29.01 9.08 -14.60
CA GLU A 448 29.77 7.92 -15.07
C GLU A 448 31.08 8.29 -15.78
N PRO A 449 31.10 9.20 -16.78
CA PRO A 449 32.35 9.62 -17.42
C PRO A 449 33.33 10.31 -16.46
N MET A 450 32.82 10.95 -15.39
CA MET A 450 33.64 11.58 -14.36
C MET A 450 34.26 10.51 -13.45
N ALA A 451 33.49 9.51 -13.06
CA ALA A 451 33.94 8.35 -12.29
C ALA A 451 34.95 7.49 -13.05
N GLU A 452 34.84 7.36 -14.37
CA GLU A 452 35.85 6.68 -15.19
C GLU A 452 37.20 7.41 -15.19
N ARG A 453 37.19 8.75 -15.17
CA ARG A 453 38.40 9.58 -15.17
C ARG A 453 39.03 9.69 -13.78
N GLU A 454 38.20 9.93 -12.76
CA GLU A 454 38.61 10.10 -11.37
C GLU A 454 37.77 9.22 -10.43
N PRO A 455 38.02 7.89 -10.42
CA PRO A 455 37.22 6.94 -9.63
C PRO A 455 37.21 7.26 -8.13
N ASN A 456 38.36 7.70 -7.61
CA ASN A 456 38.55 8.06 -6.21
C ASN A 456 37.69 9.24 -5.74
N ARG A 457 37.15 10.03 -6.67
CA ARG A 457 36.40 11.26 -6.41
C ARG A 457 34.91 11.07 -6.66
N TYR A 458 34.55 10.39 -7.75
CA TYR A 458 33.16 10.34 -8.21
C TYR A 458 32.46 8.98 -8.04
N ASN A 459 33.16 7.92 -7.68
CA ASN A 459 32.53 6.61 -7.44
C ASN A 459 31.46 6.65 -6.35
N VAL A 460 31.61 7.49 -5.33
CA VAL A 460 30.60 7.67 -4.29
C VAL A 460 29.31 8.26 -4.86
N HIS A 461 29.41 9.28 -5.71
CA HIS A 461 28.25 9.90 -6.37
C HIS A 461 27.60 8.95 -7.37
N LEU A 462 28.40 8.18 -8.13
CA LEU A 462 27.91 7.16 -9.04
C LEU A 462 27.14 6.06 -8.30
N ALA A 463 27.70 5.55 -7.20
CA ALA A 463 27.03 4.55 -6.37
C ALA A 463 25.69 5.07 -5.83
N ARG A 464 25.64 6.31 -5.32
CA ARG A 464 24.39 6.93 -4.84
C ARG A 464 23.35 7.07 -5.96
N ALA A 465 23.75 7.45 -7.17
CA ALA A 465 22.85 7.55 -8.32
C ALA A 465 22.31 6.18 -8.76
N LEU A 466 23.17 5.15 -8.79
CA LEU A 466 22.79 3.77 -9.10
C LEU A 466 21.81 3.20 -8.07
N ARG A 467 21.99 3.48 -6.77
CA ARG A 467 21.03 3.06 -5.73
C ARG A 467 19.66 3.69 -5.91
N LEU A 468 19.59 4.99 -6.22
CA LEU A 468 18.31 5.66 -6.46
C LEU A 468 17.60 5.09 -7.70
N ALA A 469 18.35 4.85 -8.79
CA ALA A 469 17.80 4.19 -9.98
C ALA A 469 17.25 2.79 -9.67
N ALA A 470 17.88 2.06 -8.75
CA ALA A 470 17.37 0.75 -8.31
C ALA A 470 16.03 0.87 -7.59
N VAL A 471 15.89 1.82 -6.66
CA VAL A 471 14.60 2.08 -5.98
C VAL A 471 13.52 2.41 -7.01
N CYS A 472 13.80 3.31 -7.97
CA CYS A 472 12.85 3.62 -9.04
C CYS A 472 12.45 2.40 -9.87
N GLN A 473 13.36 1.47 -10.13
CA GLN A 473 13.05 0.24 -10.88
C GLN A 473 12.22 -0.76 -10.05
N SER A 474 12.48 -0.85 -8.74
CA SER A 474 11.68 -1.69 -7.83
C SER A 474 10.23 -1.21 -7.81
N ASP A 475 10.01 0.10 -7.68
CA ASP A 475 8.66 0.69 -7.68
C ASP A 475 7.94 0.54 -9.02
N VAL A 476 8.66 0.50 -10.14
CA VAL A 476 8.11 0.19 -11.47
C VAL A 476 7.81 -1.32 -11.62
N GLY A 477 8.35 -2.16 -10.73
CA GLY A 477 8.18 -3.61 -10.72
C GLY A 477 9.23 -4.39 -11.52
N ASP A 478 10.31 -3.74 -11.99
CA ASP A 478 11.45 -4.40 -12.65
C ASP A 478 12.53 -4.73 -11.61
N LEU A 479 12.23 -5.74 -10.78
CA LEU A 479 13.07 -6.19 -9.67
C LEU A 479 14.45 -6.66 -10.15
N ASP A 480 14.51 -7.29 -11.33
CA ASP A 480 15.79 -7.70 -11.94
C ASP A 480 16.67 -6.50 -12.30
N ALA A 481 16.09 -5.44 -12.87
CA ALA A 481 16.85 -4.22 -13.10
C ALA A 481 17.30 -3.55 -11.81
N ALA A 482 16.45 -3.56 -10.77
CA ALA A 482 16.80 -2.99 -9.48
C ALA A 482 18.01 -3.71 -8.84
N VAL A 483 18.02 -5.04 -8.89
CA VAL A 483 19.16 -5.87 -8.47
C VAL A 483 20.42 -5.58 -9.31
N ARG A 484 20.28 -5.41 -10.64
CA ARG A 484 21.42 -5.06 -11.50
C ARG A 484 22.04 -3.69 -11.14
N TYR A 485 21.21 -2.68 -10.88
CA TYR A 485 21.68 -1.35 -10.51
C TYR A 485 22.41 -1.35 -9.17
N THR A 486 21.86 -2.00 -8.15
CA THR A 486 22.50 -2.12 -6.82
C THR A 486 23.75 -3.00 -6.84
N SER A 487 23.77 -4.08 -7.63
CA SER A 487 24.98 -4.89 -7.84
C SER A 487 26.10 -4.07 -8.48
N ARG A 488 25.77 -3.23 -9.48
CA ARG A 488 26.72 -2.29 -10.08
C ARG A 488 27.20 -1.24 -9.08
N ALA A 489 26.29 -0.67 -8.27
CA ALA A 489 26.66 0.28 -7.21
C ALA A 489 27.64 -0.35 -6.22
N LEU A 490 27.40 -1.61 -5.82
CA LEU A 490 28.28 -2.37 -4.93
C LEU A 490 29.66 -2.61 -5.55
N SER A 491 29.73 -2.94 -6.84
CA SER A 491 31.01 -3.08 -7.54
C SER A 491 31.81 -1.77 -7.57
N VAL A 492 31.14 -0.65 -7.86
CA VAL A 492 31.74 0.68 -7.88
C VAL A 492 32.28 1.06 -6.50
N ILE A 493 31.49 0.90 -5.44
CA ILE A 493 31.92 1.29 -4.09
C ILE A 493 32.99 0.34 -3.52
N ARG A 494 32.96 -0.96 -3.84
CA ARG A 494 34.04 -1.90 -3.48
C ARG A 494 35.36 -1.56 -4.17
N SER A 495 35.31 -0.99 -5.39
CA SER A 495 36.52 -0.49 -6.04
C SER A 495 37.11 0.72 -5.31
N LEU A 496 36.25 1.64 -4.85
CA LEU A 496 36.65 2.79 -4.03
C LEU A 496 37.20 2.34 -2.67
N GLN A 497 36.59 1.33 -2.03
CA GLN A 497 37.04 0.76 -0.76
C GLN A 497 38.48 0.23 -0.80
N LYS A 498 38.95 -0.28 -1.93
CA LYS A 498 40.35 -0.70 -2.07
C LYS A 498 41.32 0.48 -2.07
N ALA A 499 40.89 1.64 -2.57
CA ALA A 499 41.71 2.85 -2.65
C ALA A 499 41.61 3.74 -1.40
N GLN A 500 40.42 3.81 -0.79
CA GLN A 500 40.11 4.68 0.35
C GLN A 500 39.27 3.96 1.42
N PRO A 501 39.85 2.97 2.14
CA PRO A 501 39.07 2.09 3.01
C PRO A 501 38.29 2.77 4.14
N VAL A 502 38.79 3.90 4.64
CA VAL A 502 38.15 4.64 5.74
C VAL A 502 37.02 5.51 5.20
N ALA A 503 37.26 6.27 4.12
CA ALA A 503 36.31 7.23 3.59
C ALA A 503 35.06 6.59 2.96
N SER A 504 35.18 5.41 2.33
CA SER A 504 34.06 4.74 1.68
C SER A 504 33.29 3.77 2.58
N LYS A 505 33.68 3.62 3.85
CA LYS A 505 33.11 2.59 4.73
C LYS A 505 31.61 2.77 4.96
N SER A 506 31.17 4.01 5.21
CA SER A 506 29.74 4.35 5.37
C SER A 506 28.97 4.14 4.06
N ASP A 507 29.46 4.66 2.93
CA ASP A 507 28.80 4.47 1.64
C ASP A 507 28.74 2.99 1.21
N LEU A 508 29.73 2.17 1.56
CA LEU A 508 29.71 0.72 1.35
C LEU A 508 28.61 0.06 2.18
N ALA A 509 28.52 0.39 3.48
CA ALA A 509 27.48 -0.15 4.37
C ALA A 509 26.07 0.20 3.85
N THR A 510 25.81 1.47 3.52
CA THR A 510 24.52 1.89 2.95
C THR A 510 24.24 1.21 1.60
N THR A 511 25.27 0.97 0.77
CA THR A 511 25.10 0.26 -0.51
C THR A 511 24.76 -1.21 -0.32
N LEU A 512 25.38 -1.88 0.66
CA LEU A 512 25.04 -3.25 1.03
C LEU A 512 23.60 -3.32 1.55
N ASN A 513 23.17 -2.37 2.39
CA ASN A 513 21.79 -2.31 2.88
C ASN A 513 20.78 -2.18 1.73
N SER A 514 21.00 -1.25 0.79
CA SER A 514 20.15 -1.13 -0.40
C SER A 514 20.20 -2.38 -1.27
N TYR A 515 21.35 -3.03 -1.41
CA TYR A 515 21.45 -4.26 -2.21
C TYR A 515 20.69 -5.42 -1.57
N SER A 516 20.76 -5.58 -0.23
CA SER A 516 19.99 -6.61 0.47
C SER A 516 18.48 -6.41 0.34
N LEU A 517 18.01 -5.16 0.36
CA LEU A 517 16.60 -4.86 0.12
C LEU A 517 16.17 -5.30 -1.28
N GLN A 518 16.92 -4.92 -2.33
CA GLN A 518 16.57 -5.30 -3.70
C GLN A 518 16.66 -6.81 -3.96
N LEU A 519 17.58 -7.51 -3.28
CA LEU A 519 17.62 -8.98 -3.32
C LEU A 519 16.39 -9.60 -2.65
N SER A 520 15.95 -9.03 -1.53
CA SER A 520 14.76 -9.52 -0.82
C SER A 520 13.49 -9.27 -1.63
N ASP A 521 13.31 -8.07 -2.19
CA ASP A 521 12.19 -7.74 -3.07
C ASP A 521 12.12 -8.70 -4.28
N ALA A 522 13.27 -9.14 -4.79
CA ALA A 522 13.39 -10.12 -5.87
C ALA A 522 13.23 -11.59 -5.42
N GLY A 523 12.91 -11.86 -4.15
CA GLY A 523 12.72 -13.21 -3.60
C GLY A 523 14.03 -13.98 -3.31
N ARG A 524 15.19 -13.31 -3.36
CA ARG A 524 16.53 -13.92 -3.18
C ARG A 524 17.00 -13.80 -1.72
N HIS A 525 16.16 -14.23 -0.78
CA HIS A 525 16.34 -13.97 0.66
C HIS A 525 17.66 -14.52 1.24
N GLN A 526 18.12 -15.70 0.80
CA GLN A 526 19.40 -16.27 1.27
C GLN A 526 20.62 -15.42 0.85
N GLU A 527 20.59 -14.87 -0.36
CA GLU A 527 21.64 -13.94 -0.80
C GLU A 527 21.56 -12.61 -0.06
N ALA A 528 20.34 -12.14 0.22
CA ALA A 528 20.13 -10.94 1.02
C ALA A 528 20.75 -11.10 2.43
N LEU A 529 20.51 -12.22 3.11
CA LEU A 529 21.10 -12.50 4.43
C LEU A 529 22.63 -12.41 4.46
N ALA A 530 23.30 -13.01 3.48
CA ALA A 530 24.76 -12.93 3.38
C ALA A 530 25.27 -11.49 3.20
N VAL A 531 24.53 -10.66 2.47
CA VAL A 531 24.82 -9.24 2.28
C VAL A 531 24.54 -8.44 3.57
N ASN A 532 23.46 -8.76 4.30
CA ASN A 532 23.13 -8.13 5.57
C ASN A 532 24.20 -8.38 6.64
N GLU A 533 24.81 -9.56 6.69
CA GLU A 533 25.88 -9.86 7.65
C GLU A 533 27.09 -8.92 7.48
N GLU A 534 27.53 -8.71 6.22
CA GLU A 534 28.60 -7.74 5.90
C GLU A 534 28.17 -6.31 6.24
N CYS A 535 26.94 -5.94 5.87
CA CYS A 535 26.35 -4.63 6.15
C CYS A 535 26.37 -4.30 7.66
N LEU A 536 25.84 -5.21 8.49
CA LEU A 536 25.77 -5.06 9.94
C LEU A 536 27.15 -5.03 10.58
N SER A 537 28.11 -5.82 10.09
CA SER A 537 29.49 -5.74 10.57
C SER A 537 30.10 -4.35 10.35
N LEU A 538 29.81 -3.71 9.22
CA LEU A 538 30.31 -2.37 8.93
C LEU A 538 29.59 -1.31 9.77
N PHE A 539 28.26 -1.36 9.87
CA PHE A 539 27.49 -0.40 10.68
C PHE A 539 27.78 -0.52 12.17
N ARG A 540 27.96 -1.74 12.72
CA ARG A 540 28.41 -1.92 14.11
C ARG A 540 29.78 -1.28 14.35
N SER A 541 30.73 -1.51 13.44
CA SER A 541 32.06 -0.91 13.56
C SER A 541 32.05 0.62 13.38
N LEU A 542 31.14 1.18 12.57
CA LEU A 542 30.94 2.64 12.46
C LEU A 542 30.28 3.21 13.73
N HIS A 543 29.29 2.49 14.28
CA HIS A 543 28.63 2.86 15.53
C HIS A 543 29.58 2.80 16.73
N GLU A 544 30.52 1.86 16.78
CA GLU A 544 31.56 1.82 17.81
C GLU A 544 32.46 3.07 17.80
N THR A 545 32.79 3.58 16.61
CA THR A 545 33.64 4.76 16.47
C THR A 545 32.88 6.06 16.66
N GLU A 546 31.66 6.15 16.13
CA GLU A 546 30.83 7.35 16.13
C GLU A 546 29.36 7.00 16.48
N PRO A 547 29.06 6.67 17.75
CA PRO A 547 27.74 6.14 18.12
C PRO A 547 26.58 7.06 17.74
N ALA A 548 26.74 8.37 17.97
CA ALA A 548 25.69 9.35 17.70
C ALA A 548 25.38 9.53 16.21
N ALA A 549 26.36 9.28 15.31
CA ALA A 549 26.19 9.42 13.88
C ALA A 549 25.49 8.19 13.27
N PHE A 550 25.89 6.99 13.67
CA PHE A 550 25.48 5.75 12.99
C PHE A 550 24.46 4.89 13.75
N LYS A 551 23.94 5.37 14.89
CA LYS A 551 22.92 4.61 15.65
C LYS A 551 21.65 4.37 14.84
N ALA A 552 21.17 5.41 14.13
CA ALA A 552 19.98 5.29 13.29
C ALA A 552 20.23 4.33 12.11
N ASP A 553 21.34 4.51 11.39
CA ASP A 553 21.69 3.63 10.26
C ASP A 553 21.84 2.16 10.65
N LEU A 554 22.40 1.88 11.83
CA LEU A 554 22.50 0.52 12.35
C LEU A 554 21.12 -0.05 12.69
N ALA A 555 20.24 0.73 13.31
CA ALA A 555 18.88 0.31 13.61
C ALA A 555 18.08 0.01 12.33
N ASP A 556 18.18 0.85 11.30
CA ASP A 556 17.57 0.62 9.98
C ASP A 556 18.07 -0.68 9.33
N ALA A 557 19.40 -0.91 9.37
CA ALA A 557 19.99 -2.13 8.84
C ALA A 557 19.53 -3.39 9.61
N LEU A 558 19.34 -3.30 10.93
CA LEU A 558 18.80 -4.38 11.76
C LEU A 558 17.33 -4.66 11.43
N ASN A 559 16.51 -3.63 11.20
CA ASN A 559 15.11 -3.81 10.79
C ASN A 559 15.02 -4.57 9.45
N ASN A 560 15.82 -4.18 8.45
CA ASN A 560 15.86 -4.87 7.16
C ASN A 560 16.37 -6.31 7.29
N TYR A 561 17.37 -6.53 8.14
CA TYR A 561 17.88 -7.87 8.40
C TYR A 561 16.83 -8.77 9.07
N SER A 562 16.07 -8.26 10.04
CA SER A 562 14.97 -8.99 10.68
C SER A 562 13.91 -9.41 9.65
N ASN A 563 13.54 -8.52 8.73
CA ASN A 563 12.60 -8.84 7.66
C ASN A 563 13.12 -9.98 6.77
N ASN A 564 14.39 -9.89 6.34
CA ASN A 564 15.00 -10.93 5.51
C ASN A 564 15.15 -12.26 6.25
N LEU A 565 15.36 -12.24 7.58
CA LEU A 565 15.41 -13.46 8.39
C LEU A 565 14.07 -14.19 8.40
N VAL A 566 12.96 -13.47 8.47
CA VAL A 566 11.63 -14.10 8.41
C VAL A 566 11.31 -14.67 7.05
N GLU A 567 11.60 -13.95 5.98
CA GLU A 567 11.43 -14.48 4.62
C GLU A 567 12.31 -15.72 4.36
N ALA A 568 13.43 -15.85 5.06
CA ALA A 568 14.27 -17.03 5.05
C ALA A 568 13.87 -18.14 6.05
N GLY A 569 12.77 -17.96 6.80
CA GLY A 569 12.22 -18.92 7.77
C GLY A 569 12.87 -18.90 9.16
N LYS A 570 13.81 -17.97 9.43
CA LYS A 570 14.57 -17.87 10.69
C LYS A 570 13.89 -16.97 11.73
N ARG A 571 12.64 -17.30 12.09
CA ARG A 571 11.77 -16.46 12.95
C ARG A 571 12.35 -16.13 14.33
N ALA A 572 13.02 -17.10 14.98
CA ALA A 572 13.61 -16.87 16.31
C ALA A 572 14.78 -15.87 16.28
N GLU A 573 15.62 -15.93 15.24
CA GLU A 573 16.71 -14.97 15.04
C GLU A 573 16.15 -13.59 14.71
N ALA A 574 15.10 -13.52 13.88
CA ALA A 574 14.43 -12.26 13.53
C ALA A 574 13.88 -11.53 14.76
N LEU A 575 13.23 -12.26 15.69
CA LEU A 575 12.71 -11.67 16.92
C LEU A 575 13.82 -11.03 17.76
N ALA A 576 14.96 -11.70 17.93
CA ALA A 576 16.09 -11.17 18.68
C ALA A 576 16.69 -9.91 18.03
N VAL A 577 16.80 -9.90 16.70
CA VAL A 577 17.28 -8.74 15.93
C VAL A 577 16.31 -7.56 16.02
N SER A 578 15.00 -7.80 15.94
CA SER A 578 13.99 -6.76 16.12
C SER A 578 14.00 -6.16 17.52
N GLU A 579 14.29 -6.96 18.56
CA GLU A 579 14.44 -6.46 19.92
C GLU A 579 15.65 -5.51 20.06
N GLU A 580 16.79 -5.85 19.44
CA GLU A 580 17.97 -4.96 19.35
C GLU A 580 17.61 -3.64 18.64
N CYS A 581 16.94 -3.72 17.50
CA CYS A 581 16.47 -2.56 16.74
C CYS A 581 15.54 -1.65 17.57
N LEU A 582 14.53 -2.22 18.23
CA LEU A 582 13.58 -1.49 19.05
C LEU A 582 14.26 -0.75 20.21
N SER A 583 15.26 -1.38 20.85
CA SER A 583 16.05 -0.73 21.91
C SER A 583 16.78 0.52 21.40
N MET A 584 17.36 0.45 20.19
CA MET A 584 18.04 1.59 19.59
C MET A 584 17.07 2.74 19.27
N PHE A 585 15.94 2.44 18.62
CA PHE A 585 14.95 3.47 18.26
C PHE A 585 14.25 4.09 19.47
N ARG A 586 13.97 3.32 20.54
CA ARG A 586 13.47 3.91 21.79
C ARG A 586 14.44 4.93 22.37
N SER A 587 15.74 4.60 22.44
CA SER A 587 16.74 5.53 22.92
C SER A 587 16.93 6.75 22.01
N LEU A 588 16.80 6.58 20.69
CA LEU A 588 16.82 7.71 19.75
C LEU A 588 15.60 8.62 19.96
N TYR A 589 14.41 8.03 20.09
CA TYR A 589 13.16 8.75 20.36
C TYR A 589 13.20 9.54 21.68
N GLU A 590 13.75 8.98 22.76
CA GLU A 590 13.92 9.70 24.03
C GLU A 590 14.72 11.00 23.87
N THR A 591 15.73 11.00 22.99
CA THR A 591 16.59 12.17 22.76
C THR A 591 16.03 13.14 21.71
N ARG A 592 15.34 12.64 20.68
CA ARG A 592 14.77 13.43 19.58
C ARG A 592 13.39 12.89 19.17
N PRO A 593 12.35 13.15 19.99
CA PRO A 593 11.02 12.55 19.78
C PRO A 593 10.37 12.94 18.46
N THR A 594 10.59 14.16 17.99
CA THR A 594 10.01 14.66 16.74
C THR A 594 10.63 13.98 15.51
N THR A 595 11.94 13.73 15.54
CA THR A 595 12.68 13.13 14.42
C THR A 595 12.38 11.63 14.29
N PHE A 596 12.41 10.88 15.39
CA PHE A 596 12.36 9.41 15.36
C PHE A 596 10.99 8.81 15.68
N LYS A 597 9.91 9.61 15.67
CA LYS A 597 8.56 9.12 15.95
C LYS A 597 8.10 8.09 14.92
N ALA A 598 8.34 8.37 13.64
CA ALA A 598 7.98 7.49 12.53
C ALA A 598 8.75 6.17 12.61
N ASP A 599 10.07 6.24 12.84
CA ASP A 599 10.92 5.05 12.91
C ASP A 599 10.57 4.16 14.10
N LEU A 600 10.26 4.75 15.26
CA LEU A 600 9.81 3.99 16.42
C LEU A 600 8.45 3.33 16.19
N ALA A 601 7.49 4.04 15.58
CA ALA A 601 6.18 3.47 15.26
C ALA A 601 6.28 2.27 14.29
N MET A 602 7.10 2.40 13.25
CA MET A 602 7.42 1.32 12.31
C MET A 602 8.08 0.13 12.99
N THR A 603 9.07 0.39 13.85
CA THR A 603 9.79 -0.66 14.55
C THR A 603 8.90 -1.41 15.54
N LEU A 604 8.00 -0.71 16.25
CA LEU A 604 7.01 -1.35 17.13
C LEU A 604 6.06 -2.25 16.33
N ASN A 605 5.54 -1.79 15.19
CA ASN A 605 4.68 -2.60 14.33
C ASN A 605 5.40 -3.85 13.78
N ASN A 606 6.66 -3.71 13.36
CA ASN A 606 7.41 -4.87 12.89
C ASN A 606 7.73 -5.84 14.03
N TYR A 607 8.06 -5.32 15.22
CA TYR A 607 8.34 -6.16 16.39
C TYR A 607 7.09 -6.91 16.87
N SER A 608 5.90 -6.29 16.85
CA SER A 608 4.66 -6.99 17.19
C SER A 608 4.37 -8.13 16.22
N LEU A 609 4.63 -7.97 14.92
CA LEU A 609 4.53 -9.05 13.94
C LEU A 609 5.47 -10.21 14.29
N ARG A 610 6.74 -9.93 14.63
CA ARG A 610 7.69 -10.99 15.06
C ARG A 610 7.24 -11.71 16.32
N LEU A 611 6.60 -11.00 17.26
CA LEU A 611 6.03 -11.62 18.47
C LEU A 611 4.84 -12.53 18.13
N SER A 612 3.92 -12.09 17.26
CA SER A 612 2.78 -12.91 16.80
C SER A 612 3.28 -14.17 16.08
N GLU A 613 4.25 -14.03 15.16
CA GLU A 613 4.89 -15.16 14.46
C GLU A 613 5.60 -16.16 15.41
N ALA A 614 6.06 -15.69 16.57
CA ALA A 614 6.64 -16.52 17.63
C ALA A 614 5.60 -17.13 18.58
N GLY A 615 4.29 -16.91 18.33
CA GLY A 615 3.17 -17.39 19.14
C GLY A 615 2.93 -16.60 20.43
N LYS A 616 3.54 -15.41 20.57
CA LYS A 616 3.41 -14.53 21.74
C LYS A 616 2.31 -13.47 21.52
N HIS A 617 1.09 -13.91 21.24
CA HIS A 617 -0.01 -13.05 20.79
C HIS A 617 -0.36 -11.91 21.78
N GLU A 618 -0.35 -12.16 23.08
CA GLU A 618 -0.63 -11.11 24.09
C GLU A 618 0.45 -10.01 24.13
N GLU A 619 1.73 -10.39 24.04
CA GLU A 619 2.84 -9.43 23.95
C GLU A 619 2.76 -8.66 22.63
N ALA A 620 2.47 -9.34 21.52
CA ALA A 620 2.30 -8.73 20.21
C ALA A 620 1.20 -7.65 20.24
N LEU A 621 0.04 -7.99 20.81
CA LEU A 621 -1.11 -7.08 20.94
C LEU A 621 -0.75 -5.84 21.76
N ALA A 622 -0.01 -5.99 22.86
CA ALA A 622 0.42 -4.86 23.68
C ALA A 622 1.37 -3.92 22.92
N VAL A 623 2.30 -4.47 22.14
CA VAL A 623 3.29 -3.70 21.37
C VAL A 623 2.61 -2.94 20.22
N ILE A 624 1.72 -3.57 19.44
CA ILE A 624 1.05 -2.87 18.34
C ILE A 624 0.16 -1.72 18.87
N GLN A 625 -0.47 -1.90 20.04
CA GLN A 625 -1.25 -0.84 20.71
C GLN A 625 -0.39 0.38 21.10
N GLU A 626 0.90 0.20 21.40
CA GLU A 626 1.83 1.31 21.63
C GLU A 626 2.11 2.11 20.35
N SER A 627 2.14 1.45 19.19
CA SER A 627 2.44 2.08 17.90
C SER A 627 1.28 2.94 17.35
N LEU A 628 0.03 2.54 17.60
CA LEU A 628 -1.16 3.15 16.97
C LEU A 628 -1.34 4.65 17.30
N PRO A 629 -1.18 5.12 18.56
CA PRO A 629 -1.23 6.56 18.85
C PRO A 629 -0.15 7.35 18.13
N MET A 630 1.02 6.75 17.89
CA MET A 630 2.09 7.40 17.14
C MET A 630 1.70 7.56 15.67
N TYR A 631 1.21 6.48 15.04
CA TYR A 631 0.72 6.52 13.66
C TYR A 631 -0.48 7.44 13.48
N ARG A 632 -1.46 7.45 14.39
CA ARG A 632 -2.59 8.39 14.35
C ARG A 632 -2.11 9.83 14.39
N SER A 633 -1.21 10.16 15.30
CA SER A 633 -0.67 11.52 15.40
C SER A 633 0.19 11.91 14.18
N LEU A 634 0.94 10.97 13.60
CA LEU A 634 1.69 11.20 12.36
C LEU A 634 0.73 11.41 11.17
N TYR A 635 -0.33 10.62 11.08
CA TYR A 635 -1.39 10.77 10.08
C TYR A 635 -2.16 12.08 10.24
N GLU A 636 -2.49 12.51 11.46
CA GLU A 636 -3.12 13.81 11.71
C GLU A 636 -2.22 14.97 11.25
N ALA A 637 -0.93 14.89 11.54
CA ALA A 637 0.04 15.92 11.16
C ALA A 637 0.31 15.93 9.64
N GLN A 638 0.40 14.74 9.03
CA GLN A 638 0.80 14.53 7.63
C GLN A 638 0.01 13.37 6.98
N PRO A 639 -1.28 13.60 6.63
CA PRO A 639 -2.15 12.53 6.14
C PRO A 639 -1.64 11.86 4.86
N ALA A 640 -1.07 12.63 3.93
CA ALA A 640 -0.61 12.10 2.65
C ALA A 640 0.59 11.15 2.79
N ALA A 641 1.44 11.35 3.80
CA ALA A 641 2.63 10.55 4.04
C ALA A 641 2.30 9.26 4.82
N PHE A 642 1.53 9.37 5.92
CA PHE A 642 1.36 8.27 6.87
C PHE A 642 0.04 7.50 6.75
N LYS A 643 -0.79 7.78 5.73
CA LYS A 643 -2.05 7.05 5.53
C LYS A 643 -1.84 5.55 5.30
N ALA A 644 -0.86 5.21 4.46
CA ALA A 644 -0.53 3.81 4.17
C ALA A 644 0.01 3.10 5.42
N ASP A 645 0.88 3.77 6.17
CA ASP A 645 1.47 3.20 7.39
C ASP A 645 0.41 2.96 8.48
N LEU A 646 -0.50 3.91 8.67
CA LEU A 646 -1.62 3.75 9.61
C LEU A 646 -2.54 2.59 9.18
N ALA A 647 -2.87 2.50 7.88
CA ALA A 647 -3.71 1.41 7.36
C ALA A 647 -3.04 0.04 7.58
N SER A 648 -1.75 -0.07 7.29
CA SER A 648 -0.96 -1.29 7.54
C SER A 648 -0.94 -1.68 9.02
N ALA A 649 -0.69 -0.71 9.91
CA ALA A 649 -0.69 -0.94 11.36
C ALA A 649 -2.08 -1.37 11.88
N LEU A 650 -3.17 -0.80 11.35
CA LEU A 650 -4.53 -1.21 11.70
C LEU A 650 -4.86 -2.62 11.21
N LEU A 651 -4.43 -3.00 10.00
CA LEU A 651 -4.59 -4.35 9.48
C LEU A 651 -3.92 -5.38 10.40
N ASN A 652 -2.67 -5.12 10.80
CA ASN A 652 -1.92 -5.97 11.72
C ASN A 652 -2.58 -6.02 13.10
N TYR A 653 -3.07 -4.88 13.59
CA TYR A 653 -3.78 -4.83 14.88
C TYR A 653 -5.08 -5.64 14.86
N SER A 654 -5.87 -5.56 13.78
CA SER A 654 -7.08 -6.38 13.62
C SER A 654 -6.74 -7.88 13.62
N ASN A 655 -5.69 -8.29 12.91
CA ASN A 655 -5.25 -9.69 12.90
C ASN A 655 -4.83 -10.17 14.29
N MET A 656 -4.10 -9.35 15.06
CA MET A 656 -3.70 -9.70 16.43
C MET A 656 -4.88 -9.72 17.41
N LEU A 657 -5.90 -8.88 17.21
CA LEU A 657 -7.13 -8.93 18.00
C LEU A 657 -7.89 -10.23 17.76
N ASP A 658 -7.98 -10.67 16.51
CA ASP A 658 -8.60 -11.94 16.13
C ASP A 658 -7.84 -13.15 16.67
N GLU A 659 -6.50 -13.16 16.56
CA GLU A 659 -5.66 -14.19 17.19
C GLU A 659 -5.83 -14.26 18.72
N ALA A 660 -6.21 -13.15 19.34
CA ALA A 660 -6.53 -13.06 20.77
C ALA A 660 -8.01 -13.38 21.09
N GLY A 661 -8.84 -13.74 20.10
CA GLY A 661 -10.25 -14.06 20.24
C GLY A 661 -11.17 -12.85 20.45
N LYS A 662 -10.73 -11.65 20.09
CA LYS A 662 -11.47 -10.38 20.25
C LYS A 662 -12.11 -9.95 18.93
N ASN A 663 -12.98 -10.79 18.39
CA ASN A 663 -13.49 -10.69 17.02
C ASN A 663 -14.26 -9.38 16.76
N GLU A 664 -15.07 -8.92 17.69
CA GLU A 664 -15.83 -7.67 17.54
C GLU A 664 -14.93 -6.43 17.55
N GLU A 665 -13.90 -6.40 18.41
CA GLU A 665 -12.89 -5.33 18.38
C GLU A 665 -12.11 -5.37 17.06
N ALA A 666 -11.77 -6.56 16.58
CA ALA A 666 -11.05 -6.76 15.33
C ALA A 666 -11.86 -6.27 14.12
N LEU A 667 -13.18 -6.48 14.12
CA LEU A 667 -14.10 -6.02 13.08
C LEU A 667 -14.11 -4.48 12.96
N VAL A 668 -14.25 -3.77 14.08
CA VAL A 668 -14.24 -2.30 14.09
C VAL A 668 -12.92 -1.74 13.54
N VAL A 669 -11.80 -2.36 13.89
CA VAL A 669 -10.48 -1.94 13.43
C VAL A 669 -10.29 -2.18 11.93
N ILE A 670 -10.72 -3.33 11.41
CA ILE A 670 -10.58 -3.63 9.97
C ILE A 670 -11.49 -2.76 9.11
N GLU A 671 -12.65 -2.31 9.62
CA GLU A 671 -13.51 -1.33 8.93
C GLU A 671 -12.80 0.02 8.73
N GLU A 672 -12.13 0.52 9.77
CA GLU A 672 -11.29 1.72 9.66
C GLU A 672 -10.16 1.52 8.64
N CYS A 673 -9.46 0.38 8.73
CA CYS A 673 -8.41 -0.01 7.78
C CYS A 673 -8.92 -0.05 6.33
N LEU A 674 -10.06 -0.70 6.09
CA LEU A 674 -10.69 -0.82 4.77
C LEU A 674 -11.04 0.55 4.19
N SER A 675 -11.52 1.49 5.03
CA SER A 675 -11.81 2.86 4.58
C SER A 675 -10.54 3.58 4.11
N LEU A 676 -9.40 3.36 4.78
CA LEU A 676 -8.13 3.95 4.41
C LEU A 676 -7.59 3.32 3.13
N TYR A 677 -7.59 1.99 3.02
CA TYR A 677 -7.11 1.29 1.83
C TYR A 677 -8.00 1.49 0.61
N ARG A 678 -9.33 1.59 0.75
CA ARG A 678 -10.21 2.03 -0.36
C ARG A 678 -9.80 3.40 -0.85
N SER A 679 -9.60 4.36 0.05
CA SER A 679 -9.17 5.69 -0.36
C SER A 679 -7.73 5.75 -0.91
N LEU A 680 -6.82 4.88 -0.45
CA LEU A 680 -5.48 4.76 -0.99
C LEU A 680 -5.49 4.11 -2.37
N HIS A 681 -6.27 3.05 -2.58
CA HIS A 681 -6.49 2.41 -3.87
C HIS A 681 -7.17 3.34 -4.86
N GLU A 682 -8.17 4.12 -4.43
CA GLU A 682 -8.78 5.18 -5.23
C GLU A 682 -7.76 6.21 -5.70
N ALA A 683 -6.80 6.56 -4.83
CA ALA A 683 -5.73 7.48 -5.19
C ALA A 683 -4.71 6.79 -6.12
N ARG A 684 -4.05 5.73 -5.68
CA ARG A 684 -2.99 5.02 -6.41
C ARG A 684 -3.39 3.55 -6.65
N PRO A 685 -4.24 3.26 -7.66
CA PRO A 685 -4.79 1.92 -7.86
C PRO A 685 -3.70 0.86 -8.01
N ALA A 686 -2.70 1.10 -8.85
CA ALA A 686 -1.63 0.14 -9.11
C ALA A 686 -0.78 -0.19 -7.87
N ALA A 687 -0.62 0.77 -6.95
CA ALA A 687 0.20 0.59 -5.75
C ALA A 687 -0.54 -0.21 -4.67
N PHE A 688 -1.83 0.11 -4.43
CA PHE A 688 -2.60 -0.44 -3.31
C PHE A 688 -3.65 -1.50 -3.71
N LYS A 689 -3.58 -2.02 -4.94
CA LYS A 689 -4.48 -3.06 -5.43
C LYS A 689 -4.38 -4.34 -4.61
N ALA A 690 -3.16 -4.76 -4.28
CA ALA A 690 -2.92 -5.95 -3.45
C ALA A 690 -3.41 -5.73 -2.02
N ASP A 691 -3.04 -4.60 -1.41
CA ASP A 691 -3.42 -4.29 -0.02
C ASP A 691 -4.94 -4.21 0.17
N LEU A 692 -5.66 -3.62 -0.79
CA LEU A 692 -7.13 -3.59 -0.76
C LEU A 692 -7.72 -5.00 -0.81
N ALA A 693 -7.20 -5.88 -1.67
CA ALA A 693 -7.67 -7.25 -1.76
C ALA A 693 -7.37 -8.05 -0.47
N ASP A 694 -6.21 -7.83 0.15
CA ASP A 694 -5.86 -8.45 1.45
C ASP A 694 -6.78 -7.97 2.56
N THR A 695 -7.05 -6.67 2.60
CA THR A 695 -7.95 -6.06 3.59
C THR A 695 -9.38 -6.55 3.44
N LEU A 696 -9.90 -6.65 2.21
CA LEU A 696 -11.24 -7.18 1.94
C LEU A 696 -11.36 -8.66 2.30
N ASN A 697 -10.35 -9.47 2.01
CA ASN A 697 -10.32 -10.88 2.41
C ASN A 697 -10.34 -11.02 3.94
N ASN A 698 -9.54 -10.22 4.66
CA ASN A 698 -9.52 -10.27 6.12
C ASN A 698 -10.81 -9.70 6.72
N TYR A 699 -11.40 -8.67 6.10
CA TYR A 699 -12.70 -8.15 6.49
C TYR A 699 -13.81 -9.19 6.34
N SER A 700 -13.81 -9.93 5.23
CA SER A 700 -14.72 -11.07 5.01
C SER A 700 -14.59 -12.13 6.12
N VAL A 701 -13.36 -12.48 6.49
CA VAL A 701 -13.10 -13.40 7.61
C VAL A 701 -13.67 -12.85 8.91
N ARG A 702 -13.38 -11.59 9.27
CA ARG A 702 -13.90 -10.98 10.51
C ARG A 702 -15.42 -10.94 10.55
N LEU A 703 -16.07 -10.60 9.44
CA LEU A 703 -17.54 -10.58 9.34
C LEU A 703 -18.12 -11.97 9.60
N ARG A 704 -17.53 -13.02 9.03
CA ARG A 704 -17.93 -14.40 9.30
C ARG A 704 -17.77 -14.74 10.78
N ASP A 705 -16.62 -14.41 11.36
CA ASP A 705 -16.30 -14.74 12.75
C ASP A 705 -17.19 -13.99 13.77
N THR A 706 -17.87 -12.91 13.35
CA THR A 706 -18.90 -12.20 14.12
C THR A 706 -20.35 -12.56 13.76
N GLY A 707 -20.56 -13.50 12.83
CA GLY A 707 -21.89 -14.00 12.43
C GLY A 707 -22.61 -13.23 11.31
N SER A 708 -21.91 -12.35 10.58
CA SER A 708 -22.42 -11.59 9.43
C SER A 708 -22.05 -12.24 8.10
N ALA A 709 -22.53 -13.47 7.88
CA ALA A 709 -22.10 -14.32 6.75
C ALA A 709 -22.41 -13.72 5.36
N GLU A 710 -23.57 -13.09 5.15
CA GLU A 710 -23.93 -12.47 3.87
C GLU A 710 -23.02 -11.27 3.52
N GLU A 711 -22.67 -10.47 4.52
CA GLU A 711 -21.73 -9.36 4.35
C GLU A 711 -20.32 -9.90 4.07
N ALA A 712 -19.93 -11.01 4.71
CA ALA A 712 -18.67 -11.69 4.46
C ALA A 712 -18.54 -12.16 3.01
N VAL A 713 -19.61 -12.76 2.46
CA VAL A 713 -19.71 -13.16 1.05
C VAL A 713 -19.56 -11.95 0.13
N THR A 714 -20.25 -10.85 0.43
CA THR A 714 -20.17 -9.60 -0.35
C THR A 714 -18.75 -9.03 -0.38
N ALA A 715 -18.05 -9.01 0.77
CA ALA A 715 -16.67 -8.55 0.85
C ALA A 715 -15.70 -9.44 0.04
N ALA A 716 -15.91 -10.75 0.06
CA ALA A 716 -15.13 -11.69 -0.74
C ALA A 716 -15.41 -11.56 -2.25
N GLU A 717 -16.66 -11.30 -2.64
CA GLU A 717 -17.04 -11.01 -4.04
C GLU A 717 -16.39 -9.73 -4.56
N GLU A 718 -16.14 -8.72 -3.71
CA GLU A 718 -15.34 -7.54 -4.07
C GLU A 718 -13.85 -7.87 -4.21
N ALA A 719 -13.29 -8.73 -3.35
CA ALA A 719 -11.88 -9.10 -3.35
C ALA A 719 -11.48 -9.97 -4.57
N LEU A 720 -12.35 -10.89 -5.00
CA LEU A 720 -12.03 -11.91 -6.02
C LEU A 720 -11.62 -11.34 -7.39
N PRO A 721 -12.35 -10.39 -8.00
CA PRO A 721 -11.96 -9.79 -9.28
C PRO A 721 -10.61 -9.10 -9.20
N ILE A 722 -10.32 -8.42 -8.08
CA ILE A 722 -9.04 -7.75 -7.84
C ILE A 722 -7.92 -8.79 -7.80
N ARG A 723 -8.14 -9.88 -7.05
CA ARG A 723 -7.18 -10.97 -6.87
C ARG A 723 -6.92 -11.75 -8.16
N ARG A 724 -7.96 -12.03 -8.95
CA ARG A 724 -7.84 -12.65 -10.29
C ARG A 724 -7.02 -11.77 -11.22
N SER A 725 -7.28 -10.47 -11.24
CA SER A 725 -6.53 -9.55 -12.08
C SER A 725 -5.04 -9.47 -11.66
N LEU A 726 -4.72 -9.47 -10.36
CA LEU A 726 -3.34 -9.57 -9.87
C LEU A 726 -2.67 -10.89 -10.28
N TYR A 727 -3.40 -12.01 -10.22
CA TYR A 727 -2.92 -13.32 -10.66
C TYR A 727 -2.66 -13.36 -12.18
N GLU A 728 -3.53 -12.78 -13.01
CA GLU A 728 -3.29 -12.66 -14.45
C GLU A 728 -2.04 -11.86 -14.79
N GLU A 729 -1.77 -10.79 -14.03
CA GLU A 729 -0.59 -9.94 -14.20
C GLU A 729 0.69 -10.64 -13.74
N ARG A 730 0.65 -11.31 -12.58
CA ARG A 730 1.81 -11.98 -11.96
C ARG A 730 1.42 -13.32 -11.32
N PRO A 731 1.27 -14.39 -12.12
CA PRO A 731 0.76 -15.68 -11.62
C PRO A 731 1.56 -16.25 -10.46
N ALA A 732 2.89 -16.26 -10.57
CA ALA A 732 3.77 -16.83 -9.53
C ALA A 732 3.68 -16.10 -8.19
N ALA A 733 3.40 -14.78 -8.20
CA ALA A 733 3.34 -13.97 -6.99
C ALA A 733 1.98 -14.10 -6.28
N PHE A 734 0.88 -14.21 -7.03
CA PHE A 734 -0.47 -14.13 -6.47
C PHE A 734 -1.27 -15.44 -6.47
N LYS A 735 -0.68 -16.56 -6.92
CA LYS A 735 -1.33 -17.89 -6.91
C LYS A 735 -1.82 -18.29 -5.52
N ALA A 736 -0.95 -18.18 -4.50
CA ALA A 736 -1.30 -18.54 -3.12
C ALA A 736 -2.37 -17.61 -2.55
N ALA A 737 -2.25 -16.30 -2.78
CA ALA A 737 -3.24 -15.32 -2.31
C ALA A 737 -4.63 -15.54 -2.95
N LEU A 738 -4.70 -15.89 -4.24
CA LEU A 738 -5.95 -16.23 -4.91
C LEU A 738 -6.56 -17.52 -4.35
N ALA A 739 -5.75 -18.56 -4.13
CA ALA A 739 -6.22 -19.80 -3.53
C ALA A 739 -6.79 -19.57 -2.12
N LEU A 740 -6.13 -18.74 -1.31
CA LEU A 740 -6.62 -18.35 0.02
C LEU A 740 -7.96 -17.59 -0.05
N THR A 741 -8.07 -16.60 -0.94
CA THR A 741 -9.32 -15.84 -1.12
C THR A 741 -10.46 -16.74 -1.59
N LEU A 742 -10.21 -17.68 -2.50
CA LEU A 742 -11.21 -18.66 -2.97
C LEU A 742 -11.66 -19.60 -1.85
N MET A 743 -10.74 -20.07 -1.00
CA MET A 743 -11.08 -20.90 0.16
C MET A 743 -11.95 -20.13 1.17
N ASN A 744 -11.59 -18.88 1.47
CA ASN A 744 -12.39 -18.06 2.39
C ASN A 744 -13.76 -17.70 1.79
N TYR A 745 -13.83 -17.46 0.49
CA TYR A 745 -15.09 -17.25 -0.23
C TYR A 745 -15.98 -18.49 -0.17
N SER A 746 -15.41 -19.68 -0.38
CA SER A 746 -16.14 -20.94 -0.23
C SER A 746 -16.73 -21.07 1.16
N ASN A 747 -15.95 -20.81 2.21
CA ASN A 747 -16.45 -20.92 3.59
C ASN A 747 -17.64 -19.98 3.81
N GLY A 748 -17.52 -18.71 3.39
CA GLY A 748 -18.62 -17.75 3.50
C GLY A 748 -19.86 -18.16 2.71
N LEU A 749 -19.68 -18.76 1.52
CA LEU A 749 -20.77 -19.33 0.74
C LEU A 749 -21.43 -20.51 1.47
N GLY A 750 -20.65 -21.39 2.08
CA GLY A 750 -21.14 -22.49 2.91
C GLY A 750 -21.96 -22.01 4.10
N ASP A 751 -21.53 -20.95 4.79
CA ASP A 751 -22.23 -20.39 5.95
C ASP A 751 -23.62 -19.82 5.60
N VAL A 752 -23.79 -19.29 4.38
CA VAL A 752 -25.10 -18.85 3.86
C VAL A 752 -25.84 -19.96 3.08
N GLY A 753 -25.30 -21.18 3.13
CA GLY A 753 -25.84 -22.39 2.54
C GLY A 753 -25.64 -22.55 1.04
N ARG A 754 -24.93 -21.66 0.34
CA ARG A 754 -24.70 -21.73 -1.13
C ARG A 754 -23.66 -22.81 -1.50
N HIS A 755 -23.90 -24.07 -1.11
CA HIS A 755 -22.94 -25.19 -1.16
C HIS A 755 -22.43 -25.52 -2.57
N GLU A 756 -23.26 -25.44 -3.62
CA GLU A 756 -22.79 -25.70 -4.99
C GLU A 756 -21.75 -24.67 -5.45
N GLU A 757 -21.96 -23.40 -5.09
CA GLU A 757 -21.02 -22.32 -5.41
C GLU A 757 -19.77 -22.41 -4.53
N ALA A 758 -19.94 -22.76 -3.26
CA ALA A 758 -18.84 -23.03 -2.33
C ALA A 758 -17.92 -24.12 -2.88
N LEU A 759 -18.51 -25.26 -3.28
CA LEU A 759 -17.80 -26.40 -3.84
C LEU A 759 -16.98 -26.02 -5.08
N SER A 760 -17.54 -25.21 -5.98
CA SER A 760 -16.83 -24.69 -7.16
C SER A 760 -15.62 -23.83 -6.76
N ALA A 761 -15.77 -22.95 -5.77
CA ALA A 761 -14.69 -22.07 -5.32
C ALA A 761 -13.55 -22.84 -4.62
N ILE A 762 -13.89 -23.79 -3.74
CA ILE A 762 -12.89 -24.60 -3.02
C ILE A 762 -12.18 -25.60 -3.94
N GLU A 763 -12.83 -26.12 -4.98
CA GLU A 763 -12.19 -26.98 -5.99
C GLU A 763 -11.11 -26.21 -6.77
N GLU A 764 -11.37 -24.95 -7.14
CA GLU A 764 -10.37 -24.09 -7.74
C GLU A 764 -9.20 -23.84 -6.77
N SER A 765 -9.50 -23.50 -5.51
CA SER A 765 -8.49 -23.31 -4.46
C SER A 765 -7.61 -24.56 -4.26
N LEU A 766 -8.23 -25.74 -4.18
CA LEU A 766 -7.55 -27.03 -3.98
C LEU A 766 -6.58 -27.34 -5.12
N ASN A 767 -7.00 -27.11 -6.37
CA ASN A 767 -6.12 -27.31 -7.52
C ASN A 767 -4.90 -26.38 -7.48
N MET A 768 -5.09 -25.13 -7.06
CA MET A 768 -3.99 -24.18 -6.89
C MET A 768 -3.04 -24.60 -5.77
N TYR A 769 -3.56 -24.99 -4.61
CA TYR A 769 -2.74 -25.44 -3.48
C TYR A 769 -2.04 -26.78 -3.73
N ARG A 770 -2.64 -27.72 -4.45
CA ARG A 770 -1.94 -28.94 -4.90
C ARG A 770 -0.73 -28.59 -5.76
N SER A 771 -0.92 -27.75 -6.76
CA SER A 771 0.18 -27.31 -7.62
C SER A 771 1.24 -26.51 -6.86
N LEU A 772 0.86 -25.69 -5.88
CA LEU A 772 1.81 -24.98 -5.01
C LEU A 772 2.60 -25.94 -4.10
N CYS A 773 1.94 -26.97 -3.57
CA CYS A 773 2.55 -28.00 -2.73
C CYS A 773 3.52 -28.88 -3.52
N ASP A 774 3.21 -29.19 -4.79
CA ASP A 774 4.14 -29.88 -5.69
C ASP A 774 5.44 -29.09 -5.93
N GLU A 775 5.35 -27.76 -5.96
CA GLU A 775 6.49 -26.85 -6.16
C GLU A 775 7.28 -26.61 -4.85
N ARG A 776 6.57 -26.36 -3.74
CA ARG A 776 7.14 -26.01 -2.42
C ARG A 776 6.36 -26.69 -1.28
N PRO A 777 6.58 -28.00 -1.05
CA PRO A 777 5.81 -28.76 -0.07
C PRO A 777 5.99 -28.25 1.36
N ASP A 778 7.20 -27.81 1.73
CA ASP A 778 7.51 -27.33 3.09
C ASP A 778 6.75 -26.05 3.46
N VAL A 779 6.26 -25.31 2.47
CA VAL A 779 5.52 -24.06 2.68
C VAL A 779 4.01 -24.31 2.68
N PHE A 780 3.50 -25.09 1.72
CA PHE A 780 2.06 -25.14 1.42
C PHE A 780 1.34 -26.42 1.89
N LYS A 781 2.03 -27.36 2.54
CA LYS A 781 1.40 -28.56 3.10
C LYS A 781 0.25 -28.24 4.07
N ALA A 782 0.45 -27.28 4.97
CA ALA A 782 -0.56 -26.89 5.95
C ALA A 782 -1.78 -26.27 5.28
N ASP A 783 -1.57 -25.38 4.30
CA ASP A 783 -2.66 -24.77 3.54
C ASP A 783 -3.44 -25.82 2.74
N LEU A 784 -2.76 -26.75 2.07
CA LEU A 784 -3.40 -27.86 1.36
C LEU A 784 -4.27 -28.71 2.30
N ALA A 785 -3.76 -29.06 3.48
CA ALA A 785 -4.51 -29.84 4.46
C ALA A 785 -5.75 -29.09 4.97
N LYS A 786 -5.64 -27.77 5.21
CA LYS A 786 -6.77 -26.91 5.56
C LYS A 786 -7.81 -26.87 4.45
N THR A 787 -7.39 -26.69 3.19
CA THR A 787 -8.29 -26.67 2.03
C THR A 787 -8.99 -28.00 1.83
N LEU A 788 -8.31 -29.13 2.03
CA LEU A 788 -8.91 -30.48 1.97
C LEU A 788 -9.97 -30.70 3.07
N MET A 789 -9.70 -30.22 4.29
CA MET A 789 -10.67 -30.28 5.39
C MET A 789 -11.90 -29.42 5.12
N ASN A 790 -11.73 -28.23 4.54
CA ASN A 790 -12.89 -27.40 4.17
C ASN A 790 -13.64 -28.00 2.97
N TYR A 791 -12.91 -28.57 2.00
CA TYR A 791 -13.51 -29.27 0.87
C TYR A 791 -14.33 -30.49 1.30
N SER A 792 -13.86 -31.26 2.29
CA SER A 792 -14.64 -32.39 2.80
C SER A 792 -15.95 -31.96 3.43
N VAL A 793 -15.97 -30.84 4.15
CA VAL A 793 -17.20 -30.29 4.73
C VAL A 793 -18.18 -29.92 3.63
N GLU A 794 -17.77 -29.16 2.61
CA GLU A 794 -18.67 -28.79 1.50
C GLU A 794 -19.15 -30.01 0.69
N LEU A 795 -18.32 -31.06 0.57
CA LEU A 795 -18.73 -32.32 -0.05
C LEU A 795 -19.79 -33.04 0.79
N ASP A 796 -19.65 -33.07 2.12
CA ASP A 796 -20.65 -33.65 3.01
C ASP A 796 -21.98 -32.88 2.93
N GLU A 797 -21.93 -31.54 2.89
CA GLU A 797 -23.12 -30.70 2.75
C GLU A 797 -23.82 -30.85 1.39
N ALA A 798 -23.06 -31.24 0.35
CA ALA A 798 -23.58 -31.61 -0.95
C ALA A 798 -24.02 -33.09 -1.06
N GLU A 799 -24.14 -33.81 0.06
CA GLU A 799 -24.48 -35.24 0.16
C GLU A 799 -23.48 -36.18 -0.59
N ARG A 800 -22.24 -35.73 -0.80
CA ARG A 800 -21.15 -36.48 -1.45
C ARG A 800 -20.18 -37.10 -0.42
N HIS A 801 -20.74 -37.82 0.56
CA HIS A 801 -20.01 -38.30 1.74
C HIS A 801 -18.79 -39.19 1.46
N GLU A 802 -18.81 -40.04 0.42
CA GLU A 802 -17.65 -40.88 0.09
C GLU A 802 -16.47 -40.03 -0.42
N ASP A 803 -16.76 -38.99 -1.22
CA ASP A 803 -15.73 -38.05 -1.69
C ASP A 803 -15.22 -37.19 -0.53
N GLY A 804 -16.14 -36.76 0.36
CA GLY A 804 -15.80 -35.98 1.56
C GLY A 804 -14.86 -36.75 2.48
N LEU A 805 -15.17 -38.03 2.73
CA LEU A 805 -14.34 -38.93 3.52
C LEU A 805 -12.95 -39.11 2.91
N ALA A 806 -12.84 -39.26 1.58
CA ALA A 806 -11.55 -39.36 0.91
C ALA A 806 -10.70 -38.07 1.05
N ALA A 807 -11.34 -36.90 0.93
CA ALA A 807 -10.66 -35.61 1.08
C ALA A 807 -10.13 -35.39 2.51
N ILE A 808 -10.95 -35.69 3.53
CA ILE A 808 -10.52 -35.55 4.93
C ILE A 808 -9.45 -36.58 5.31
N GLU A 809 -9.45 -37.79 4.73
CA GLU A 809 -8.39 -38.78 4.93
C GLU A 809 -7.04 -38.27 4.39
N GLU A 810 -7.03 -37.60 3.23
CA GLU A 810 -5.84 -36.94 2.68
C GLU A 810 -5.36 -35.81 3.60
N GLY A 811 -6.26 -34.93 4.03
CA GLY A 811 -5.95 -33.82 4.94
C GLY A 811 -5.42 -34.29 6.31
N LEU A 812 -6.02 -35.35 6.87
CA LEU A 812 -5.62 -35.95 8.13
C LEU A 812 -4.21 -36.55 8.06
N ALA A 813 -3.87 -37.23 6.95
CA ALA A 813 -2.53 -37.76 6.76
C ALA A 813 -1.46 -36.65 6.78
N ILE A 814 -1.75 -35.51 6.13
CA ILE A 814 -0.85 -34.35 6.13
C ILE A 814 -0.74 -33.75 7.54
N TYR A 815 -1.84 -33.49 8.24
CA TYR A 815 -1.79 -32.91 9.58
C TYR A 815 -1.14 -33.84 10.61
N ARG A 816 -1.26 -35.16 10.49
CA ARG A 816 -0.49 -36.11 11.31
C ARG A 816 1.01 -35.95 11.08
N SER A 817 1.45 -35.91 9.83
CA SER A 817 2.87 -35.67 9.50
C SER A 817 3.37 -34.33 10.06
N LEU A 818 2.59 -33.25 9.91
CA LEU A 818 2.95 -31.93 10.42
C LEU A 818 2.98 -31.90 11.95
N HIS A 819 2.07 -32.60 12.63
CA HIS A 819 2.05 -32.71 14.08
C HIS A 819 3.23 -33.52 14.62
N GLU A 820 3.69 -34.55 13.91
CA GLU A 820 4.92 -35.27 14.28
C GLU A 820 6.16 -34.38 14.26
N GLU A 821 6.25 -33.47 13.29
CA GLU A 821 7.34 -32.50 13.16
C GLU A 821 7.23 -31.35 14.16
N LEU A 822 6.04 -30.76 14.31
CA LEU A 822 5.76 -29.57 15.12
C LEU A 822 4.49 -29.77 15.97
N PRO A 823 4.56 -30.56 17.07
CA PRO A 823 3.38 -30.94 17.84
C PRO A 823 2.58 -29.75 18.36
N ALA A 824 3.24 -28.73 18.91
CA ALA A 824 2.59 -27.57 19.49
C ALA A 824 1.84 -26.71 18.46
N ALA A 825 2.35 -26.63 17.22
CA ALA A 825 1.78 -25.80 16.17
C ALA A 825 0.52 -26.43 15.55
N PHE A 826 0.53 -27.75 15.35
CA PHE A 826 -0.53 -28.43 14.59
C PHE A 826 -1.50 -29.26 15.44
N LYS A 827 -1.36 -29.25 16.78
CA LYS A 827 -2.27 -30.01 17.67
C LYS A 827 -3.74 -29.63 17.50
N ALA A 828 -4.04 -28.33 17.45
CA ALA A 828 -5.41 -27.84 17.30
C ALA A 828 -6.00 -28.18 15.93
N ALA A 829 -5.22 -27.96 14.86
CA ALA A 829 -5.64 -28.32 13.50
C ALA A 829 -5.90 -29.82 13.36
N LEU A 830 -5.01 -30.67 13.88
CA LEU A 830 -5.20 -32.12 13.89
C LEU A 830 -6.44 -32.56 14.66
N ALA A 831 -6.71 -31.97 15.84
CA ALA A 831 -7.91 -32.27 16.61
C ALA A 831 -9.20 -31.93 15.83
N MET A 832 -9.24 -30.76 15.18
CA MET A 832 -10.36 -30.36 14.34
C MET A 832 -10.53 -31.29 13.13
N THR A 833 -9.43 -31.66 12.46
CA THR A 833 -9.47 -32.62 11.34
C THR A 833 -9.94 -34.00 11.78
N LEU A 834 -9.57 -34.46 12.98
CA LEU A 834 -10.06 -35.72 13.56
C LEU A 834 -11.56 -35.67 13.89
N MET A 835 -12.06 -34.51 14.34
CA MET A 835 -13.49 -34.30 14.56
C MET A 835 -14.27 -34.42 13.25
N ASN A 836 -13.82 -33.73 12.19
CA ASN A 836 -14.47 -33.80 10.87
C ASN A 836 -14.33 -35.20 10.25
N TYR A 837 -13.19 -35.87 10.46
CA TYR A 837 -13.00 -37.26 10.04
C TYR A 837 -13.97 -38.21 10.74
N SER A 838 -14.19 -38.04 12.05
CA SER A 838 -15.20 -38.79 12.79
C SER A 838 -16.59 -38.60 12.20
N ASN A 839 -16.96 -37.37 11.84
CA ASN A 839 -18.26 -37.07 11.24
C ASN A 839 -18.40 -37.76 9.87
N GLY A 840 -17.38 -37.66 9.00
CA GLY A 840 -17.35 -38.34 7.70
C GLY A 840 -17.45 -39.87 7.82
N LEU A 841 -16.78 -40.46 8.82
CA LEU A 841 -16.91 -41.89 9.14
C LEU A 841 -18.33 -42.24 9.62
N GLY A 842 -18.96 -41.36 10.40
CA GLY A 842 -20.35 -41.50 10.82
C GLY A 842 -21.32 -41.52 9.64
N TYR A 843 -21.14 -40.62 8.66
CA TYR A 843 -21.93 -40.61 7.41
C TYR A 843 -21.77 -41.88 6.58
N ALA A 844 -20.58 -42.49 6.62
CA ALA A 844 -20.28 -43.76 5.96
C ALA A 844 -20.69 -45.01 6.79
N ASP A 845 -21.46 -44.85 7.87
CA ASP A 845 -21.86 -45.93 8.81
C ASP A 845 -20.66 -46.67 9.48
N ARG A 846 -19.46 -46.06 9.50
CA ARG A 846 -18.21 -46.60 10.09
C ARG A 846 -18.02 -46.17 11.56
N HIS A 847 -19.06 -46.35 12.37
CA HIS A 847 -19.15 -45.79 13.74
C HIS A 847 -18.07 -46.25 14.74
N GLU A 848 -17.51 -47.46 14.63
CA GLU A 848 -16.43 -47.89 15.52
C GLU A 848 -15.14 -47.08 15.27
N GLU A 849 -14.87 -46.77 14.00
CA GLU A 849 -13.73 -45.94 13.60
C GLU A 849 -13.99 -44.47 13.95
N ALA A 850 -15.22 -43.99 13.75
CA ALA A 850 -15.64 -42.64 14.16
C ALA A 850 -15.41 -42.44 15.66
N LEU A 851 -15.87 -43.38 16.49
CA LEU A 851 -15.68 -43.35 17.93
C LEU A 851 -14.19 -43.29 18.32
N SER A 852 -13.32 -44.04 17.63
CA SER A 852 -11.87 -43.97 17.87
C SER A 852 -11.28 -42.60 17.49
N ALA A 853 -11.72 -42.01 16.39
CA ALA A 853 -11.22 -40.72 15.92
C ALA A 853 -11.63 -39.58 16.88
N ILE A 854 -12.88 -39.57 17.35
CA ILE A 854 -13.35 -38.54 18.28
C ILE A 854 -12.76 -38.70 19.69
N GLU A 855 -12.42 -39.93 20.13
CA GLU A 855 -11.68 -40.15 21.38
C GLU A 855 -10.25 -39.58 21.32
N GLU A 856 -9.58 -39.71 20.17
CA GLU A 856 -8.27 -39.08 19.90
C GLU A 856 -8.39 -37.55 19.91
N CYS A 857 -9.39 -37.01 19.21
CA CYS A 857 -9.73 -35.58 19.19
C CYS A 857 -9.95 -35.01 20.61
N LEU A 858 -10.79 -35.65 21.42
CA LEU A 858 -11.06 -35.22 22.79
C LEU A 858 -9.82 -35.20 23.68
N THR A 859 -8.91 -36.15 23.49
CA THR A 859 -7.64 -36.18 24.23
C THR A 859 -6.81 -34.93 23.90
N MET A 860 -6.80 -34.52 22.63
CA MET A 860 -6.10 -33.31 22.21
C MET A 860 -6.78 -32.04 22.72
N TYR A 861 -8.10 -31.91 22.55
CA TYR A 861 -8.84 -30.73 23.00
C TYR A 861 -8.86 -30.57 24.51
N ARG A 862 -8.92 -31.64 25.31
CA ARG A 862 -8.78 -31.55 26.78
C ARG A 862 -7.43 -30.98 27.18
N SER A 863 -6.36 -31.46 26.56
CA SER A 863 -5.01 -30.93 26.84
C SER A 863 -4.84 -29.48 26.36
N LEU A 864 -5.46 -29.09 25.24
CA LEU A 864 -5.47 -27.70 24.79
C LEU A 864 -6.27 -26.80 25.74
N TYR A 865 -7.45 -27.25 26.17
CA TYR A 865 -8.32 -26.58 27.11
C TYR A 865 -7.65 -26.36 28.47
N GLU A 866 -6.87 -27.31 28.98
CA GLU A 866 -6.09 -27.13 30.23
C GLU A 866 -5.11 -25.96 30.15
N THR A 867 -4.55 -25.71 28.97
CA THR A 867 -3.56 -24.63 28.76
C THR A 867 -4.18 -23.31 28.34
N ARG A 868 -5.27 -23.35 27.56
CA ARG A 868 -5.94 -22.19 26.97
C ARG A 868 -7.47 -22.38 27.02
N PRO A 869 -8.10 -22.31 28.21
CA PRO A 869 -9.52 -22.62 28.34
C PRO A 869 -10.41 -21.73 27.47
N ALA A 870 -10.14 -20.43 27.41
CA ALA A 870 -10.95 -19.47 26.63
C ALA A 870 -10.97 -19.80 25.13
N ALA A 871 -9.84 -20.21 24.56
CA ALA A 871 -9.70 -20.48 23.14
C ALA A 871 -10.37 -21.79 22.70
N PHE A 872 -10.35 -22.83 23.55
CA PHE A 872 -10.78 -24.19 23.15
C PHE A 872 -12.06 -24.66 23.87
N LYS A 873 -12.76 -23.79 24.59
CA LYS A 873 -14.01 -24.11 25.29
C LYS A 873 -15.10 -24.56 24.32
N ALA A 874 -15.29 -23.83 23.21
CA ALA A 874 -16.27 -24.13 22.17
C ALA A 874 -15.96 -25.45 21.46
N ASP A 875 -14.71 -25.61 21.03
CA ASP A 875 -14.24 -26.83 20.34
C ASP A 875 -14.41 -28.08 21.20
N LEU A 876 -14.04 -28.00 22.49
CA LEU A 876 -14.20 -29.11 23.42
C LEU A 876 -15.68 -29.50 23.60
N ALA A 877 -16.57 -28.52 23.71
CA ALA A 877 -18.01 -28.78 23.85
C ALA A 877 -18.60 -29.44 22.60
N THR A 878 -18.18 -28.99 21.41
CA THR A 878 -18.56 -29.60 20.12
C THR A 878 -18.04 -31.02 20.00
N ALA A 879 -16.77 -31.27 20.32
CA ALA A 879 -16.19 -32.61 20.31
C ALA A 879 -16.90 -33.55 21.31
N LEU A 880 -17.28 -33.06 22.50
CA LEU A 880 -18.04 -33.82 23.49
C LEU A 880 -19.46 -34.15 23.00
N MET A 881 -20.10 -33.21 22.28
CA MET A 881 -21.39 -33.44 21.65
C MET A 881 -21.30 -34.55 20.59
N ASN A 882 -20.34 -34.48 19.67
CA ASN A 882 -20.16 -35.51 18.62
C ASN A 882 -19.79 -36.87 19.23
N TYR A 883 -18.93 -36.87 20.25
CA TYR A 883 -18.60 -38.09 21.01
C TYR A 883 -19.83 -38.70 21.67
N SER A 884 -20.71 -37.88 22.25
CA SER A 884 -21.95 -38.38 22.85
C SER A 884 -22.80 -39.11 21.81
N VAL A 885 -22.93 -38.55 20.59
CA VAL A 885 -23.70 -39.16 19.50
C VAL A 885 -23.14 -40.52 19.11
N GLU A 886 -21.82 -40.64 18.91
CA GLU A 886 -21.17 -41.92 18.58
C GLU A 886 -21.31 -42.95 19.71
N LEU A 887 -21.19 -42.54 20.97
CA LEU A 887 -21.48 -43.41 22.12
C LEU A 887 -22.95 -43.87 22.15
N GLY A 888 -23.87 -43.00 21.74
CA GLY A 888 -25.27 -43.33 21.54
C GLY A 888 -25.46 -44.47 20.53
N VAL A 889 -24.84 -44.36 19.35
CA VAL A 889 -24.85 -45.40 18.30
C VAL A 889 -24.27 -46.71 18.83
N ALA A 890 -23.15 -46.62 19.56
CA ALA A 890 -22.49 -47.76 20.20
C ALA A 890 -23.27 -48.32 21.40
N LYS A 891 -24.44 -47.76 21.75
CA LYS A 891 -25.28 -48.14 22.90
C LYS A 891 -24.61 -47.99 24.26
N ARG A 892 -23.57 -47.15 24.35
CA ARG A 892 -22.88 -46.75 25.59
C ARG A 892 -23.59 -45.55 26.23
N HIS A 893 -24.89 -45.68 26.50
CA HIS A 893 -25.77 -44.57 26.88
C HIS A 893 -25.39 -43.87 28.20
N GLU A 894 -24.75 -44.57 29.14
CA GLU A 894 -24.24 -43.99 30.39
C GLU A 894 -23.10 -43.01 30.14
N GLU A 895 -22.17 -43.39 29.29
CA GLU A 895 -21.02 -42.57 28.94
C GLU A 895 -21.46 -41.42 28.03
N GLY A 896 -22.39 -41.67 27.10
CA GLY A 896 -22.96 -40.64 26.23
C GLY A 896 -23.69 -39.56 27.03
N LEU A 897 -24.47 -39.95 28.04
CA LEU A 897 -25.13 -39.00 28.95
C LEU A 897 -24.10 -38.14 29.71
N ALA A 898 -23.02 -38.74 30.22
CA ALA A 898 -21.98 -38.00 30.93
C ALA A 898 -21.25 -36.99 30.02
N ALA A 899 -20.98 -37.39 28.76
CA ALA A 899 -20.35 -36.51 27.77
C ALA A 899 -21.24 -35.31 27.41
N ILE A 900 -22.52 -35.52 27.14
CA ILE A 900 -23.45 -34.43 26.80
C ILE A 900 -23.75 -33.53 28.02
N GLU A 901 -23.72 -34.06 29.26
CA GLU A 901 -23.82 -33.25 30.48
C GLU A 901 -22.59 -32.33 30.68
N GLU A 902 -21.40 -32.79 30.26
CA GLU A 902 -20.19 -31.97 30.22
C GLU A 902 -20.31 -30.86 29.16
N ALA A 903 -20.71 -31.21 27.93
CA ALA A 903 -20.95 -30.24 26.86
C ALA A 903 -22.02 -29.20 27.25
N LEU A 904 -23.12 -29.63 27.85
CA LEU A 904 -24.22 -28.76 28.29
C LEU A 904 -23.77 -27.74 29.34
N ARG A 905 -22.93 -28.14 30.30
CA ARG A 905 -22.35 -27.20 31.27
C ARG A 905 -21.50 -26.13 30.60
N ILE A 906 -20.72 -26.53 29.60
CA ILE A 906 -19.86 -25.61 28.85
C ILE A 906 -20.72 -24.64 28.03
N HIS A 907 -21.65 -25.13 27.21
CA HIS A 907 -22.52 -24.28 26.38
C HIS A 907 -23.44 -23.38 27.22
N ARG A 908 -23.95 -23.82 28.39
CA ARG A 908 -24.69 -22.92 29.29
C ARG A 908 -23.83 -21.76 29.77
N SER A 909 -22.59 -22.04 30.18
CA SER A 909 -21.66 -20.99 30.61
C SER A 909 -21.31 -20.03 29.47
N MET A 910 -21.15 -20.53 28.25
CA MET A 910 -20.89 -19.69 27.07
C MET A 910 -22.11 -18.84 26.69
N TYR A 911 -23.32 -19.42 26.75
CA TYR A 911 -24.56 -18.69 26.52
C TYR A 911 -24.80 -17.60 27.55
N GLU A 912 -24.44 -17.80 28.81
CA GLU A 912 -24.50 -16.75 29.85
C GLU A 912 -23.57 -15.57 29.54
N GLU A 913 -22.41 -15.84 28.93
CA GLU A 913 -21.42 -14.83 28.53
C GLU A 913 -21.83 -14.12 27.23
N GLN A 914 -22.27 -14.87 26.22
CA GLN A 914 -22.63 -14.39 24.89
C GLN A 914 -23.89 -15.13 24.35
N PRO A 915 -25.10 -14.68 24.73
CA PRO A 915 -26.34 -15.36 24.34
C PRO A 915 -26.58 -15.42 22.83
N ALA A 916 -26.15 -14.38 22.10
CA ALA A 916 -26.36 -14.28 20.66
C ALA A 916 -25.50 -15.29 19.88
N ALA A 917 -24.25 -15.52 20.31
CA ALA A 917 -23.30 -16.41 19.64
C ALA A 917 -23.63 -17.89 19.91
N PHE A 918 -23.90 -18.25 21.17
CA PHE A 918 -24.01 -19.66 21.59
C PHE A 918 -25.45 -20.15 21.81
N GLY A 919 -26.45 -19.39 21.35
CA GLY A 919 -27.85 -19.76 21.47
C GLY A 919 -28.20 -21.04 20.71
N ALA A 920 -27.68 -21.17 19.48
CA ALA A 920 -27.92 -22.33 18.63
C ALA A 920 -27.25 -23.60 19.19
N ASP A 921 -25.99 -23.48 19.62
CA ASP A 921 -25.21 -24.58 20.19
C ASP A 921 -25.85 -25.13 21.47
N LEU A 922 -26.29 -24.24 22.36
CA LEU A 922 -26.98 -24.64 23.59
C LEU A 922 -28.33 -25.32 23.26
N ALA A 923 -29.11 -24.78 22.32
CA ALA A 923 -30.37 -25.37 21.90
C ALA A 923 -30.18 -26.79 21.33
N GLN A 924 -29.18 -26.98 20.47
CA GLN A 924 -28.82 -28.27 19.90
C GLN A 924 -28.34 -29.26 20.98
N THR A 925 -27.55 -28.78 21.94
CA THR A 925 -27.05 -29.60 23.06
C THR A 925 -28.18 -30.06 23.97
N LEU A 926 -29.17 -29.20 24.24
CA LEU A 926 -30.38 -29.54 25.01
C LEU A 926 -31.22 -30.60 24.30
N CYS A 927 -31.37 -30.48 22.98
CA CYS A 927 -32.02 -31.44 22.11
C CYS A 927 -31.32 -32.83 22.19
N ASN A 928 -30.00 -32.86 22.04
CA ASN A 928 -29.19 -34.08 22.16
C ASN A 928 -29.24 -34.66 23.59
N TYR A 929 -29.21 -33.82 24.62
CA TYR A 929 -29.33 -34.24 26.03
C TYR A 929 -30.68 -34.90 26.31
N ALA A 930 -31.78 -34.37 25.76
CA ALA A 930 -33.12 -34.93 25.89
C ALA A 930 -33.20 -36.36 25.36
N ILE A 931 -32.51 -36.67 24.26
CA ILE A 931 -32.45 -38.03 23.69
C ILE A 931 -31.84 -39.01 24.70
N PHE A 932 -30.73 -38.66 25.35
CA PHE A 932 -30.12 -39.51 26.37
C PHE A 932 -31.00 -39.68 27.60
N LEU A 933 -31.73 -38.64 28.02
CA LEU A 933 -32.71 -38.73 29.10
C LEU A 933 -33.86 -39.69 28.76
N SER A 934 -34.41 -39.60 27.55
CA SER A 934 -35.42 -40.54 27.05
C SER A 934 -34.90 -41.97 27.02
N LEU A 935 -33.66 -42.21 26.56
CA LEU A 935 -33.02 -43.54 26.56
C LEU A 935 -32.80 -44.09 27.98
N ARG A 936 -32.69 -43.21 28.99
CA ARG A 936 -32.63 -43.57 30.41
C ARG A 936 -33.98 -43.66 31.11
N ASN A 937 -35.08 -43.62 30.35
CA ASN A 937 -36.44 -43.72 30.84
C ASN A 937 -36.80 -42.58 31.84
N LYS A 938 -36.35 -41.36 31.52
CA LYS A 938 -36.71 -40.10 32.20
C LYS A 938 -37.48 -39.17 31.24
N PRO A 939 -38.69 -39.55 30.79
CA PRO A 939 -39.39 -38.85 29.71
C PRO A 939 -39.86 -37.43 30.10
N GLU A 940 -40.11 -37.16 31.39
CA GLU A 940 -40.44 -35.81 31.87
C GLU A 940 -39.25 -34.85 31.76
N ASP A 941 -38.07 -35.29 32.21
CA ASP A 941 -36.82 -34.51 32.12
C ASP A 941 -36.44 -34.27 30.65
N ALA A 942 -36.60 -35.31 29.81
CA ALA A 942 -36.37 -35.20 28.37
C ALA A 942 -37.31 -34.18 27.71
N LEU A 943 -38.59 -34.17 28.07
CA LEU A 943 -39.52 -33.18 27.52
C LEU A 943 -39.15 -31.75 27.95
N MET A 944 -38.76 -31.54 29.21
CA MET A 944 -38.33 -30.21 29.67
C MET A 944 -37.11 -29.69 28.88
N ALA A 945 -36.10 -30.54 28.66
CA ALA A 945 -34.93 -30.16 27.86
C ALA A 945 -35.31 -29.86 26.40
N ASN A 946 -36.19 -30.66 25.80
CA ASN A 946 -36.72 -30.39 24.45
C ASN A 946 -37.51 -29.09 24.37
N GLU A 947 -38.34 -28.76 25.38
CA GLU A 947 -39.10 -27.52 25.41
C GLU A 947 -38.19 -26.30 25.57
N GLU A 948 -37.13 -26.40 26.37
CA GLU A 948 -36.10 -25.35 26.49
C GLU A 948 -35.39 -25.12 25.15
N GLY A 949 -34.83 -26.18 24.54
CA GLY A 949 -34.16 -26.10 23.24
C GLY A 949 -35.08 -25.59 22.12
N LEU A 950 -36.33 -26.08 22.08
CA LEU A 950 -37.33 -25.60 21.12
C LEU A 950 -37.66 -24.12 21.28
N SER A 951 -37.73 -23.62 22.53
CA SER A 951 -37.99 -22.19 22.79
C SER A 951 -36.85 -21.31 22.26
N MET A 952 -35.61 -21.77 22.38
CA MET A 952 -34.43 -21.09 21.86
C MET A 952 -34.43 -21.08 20.34
N PHE A 953 -34.65 -22.24 19.69
CA PHE A 953 -34.76 -22.30 18.23
C PHE A 953 -35.91 -21.46 17.67
N ARG A 954 -37.03 -21.32 18.41
CA ARG A 954 -38.10 -20.39 18.00
C ARG A 954 -37.66 -18.94 18.03
N ALA A 955 -36.90 -18.53 19.06
CA ALA A 955 -36.36 -17.17 19.14
C ALA A 955 -35.35 -16.90 18.00
N LEU A 956 -34.45 -17.86 17.75
CA LEU A 956 -33.48 -17.79 16.66
C LEU A 956 -34.17 -17.73 15.29
N TYR A 957 -35.17 -18.58 15.05
CA TYR A 957 -35.96 -18.58 13.81
C TYR A 957 -36.72 -17.27 13.59
N GLN A 958 -37.18 -16.59 14.64
CA GLN A 958 -37.79 -15.27 14.48
C GLN A 958 -36.79 -14.20 14.05
N ALA A 959 -35.53 -14.31 14.47
CA ALA A 959 -34.47 -13.38 14.08
C ALA A 959 -33.96 -13.66 12.66
N GLN A 960 -33.72 -14.93 12.34
CA GLN A 960 -33.18 -15.38 11.05
C GLN A 960 -33.91 -16.65 10.59
N PRO A 961 -35.09 -16.51 9.94
CA PRO A 961 -35.90 -17.65 9.53
C PRO A 961 -35.18 -18.62 8.61
N GLU A 962 -34.40 -18.09 7.65
CA GLU A 962 -33.71 -18.91 6.64
C GLU A 962 -32.61 -19.79 7.25
N VAL A 963 -31.89 -19.28 8.24
CA VAL A 963 -30.78 -19.98 8.92
C VAL A 963 -31.32 -21.08 9.85
N TYR A 964 -32.29 -20.76 10.70
CA TYR A 964 -32.72 -21.65 11.79
C TYR A 964 -33.95 -22.51 11.49
N ARG A 965 -34.43 -22.52 10.24
CA ARG A 965 -35.58 -23.31 9.79
C ARG A 965 -35.40 -24.80 10.06
N SER A 966 -34.23 -25.35 9.69
CA SER A 966 -33.91 -26.77 9.87
C SER A 966 -33.82 -27.13 11.37
N GLY A 967 -33.05 -26.33 12.14
CA GLY A 967 -32.91 -26.53 13.59
C GLY A 967 -34.25 -26.51 14.32
N LEU A 968 -35.15 -25.57 13.96
CA LEU A 968 -36.51 -25.52 14.52
C LEU A 968 -37.33 -26.77 14.15
N SER A 969 -37.26 -27.23 12.90
CA SER A 969 -37.96 -28.44 12.46
C SER A 969 -37.49 -29.67 13.23
N VAL A 970 -36.18 -29.85 13.41
CA VAL A 970 -35.59 -30.96 14.18
C VAL A 970 -36.03 -30.89 15.65
N ALA A 971 -35.93 -29.72 16.29
CA ALA A 971 -36.37 -29.54 17.67
C ALA A 971 -37.86 -29.86 17.86
N LEU A 972 -38.72 -29.48 16.90
CA LEU A 972 -40.14 -29.82 16.91
C LEU A 972 -40.39 -31.32 16.78
N GLN A 973 -39.63 -32.02 15.92
CA GLN A 973 -39.73 -33.48 15.78
C GLN A 973 -39.31 -34.20 17.06
N GLN A 974 -38.23 -33.75 17.70
CA GLN A 974 -37.76 -34.31 18.97
C GLN A 974 -38.75 -34.03 20.11
N ASN A 975 -39.30 -32.81 20.18
CA ASN A 975 -40.34 -32.46 21.14
C ASN A 975 -41.61 -33.33 20.95
N ALA A 976 -42.05 -33.52 19.70
CA ALA A 976 -43.17 -34.40 19.37
C ALA A 976 -42.93 -35.86 19.83
N MET A 977 -41.69 -36.33 19.75
CA MET A 977 -41.30 -37.65 20.20
C MET A 977 -41.36 -37.78 21.73
N GLY A 978 -40.88 -36.78 22.48
CA GLY A 978 -41.02 -36.71 23.93
C GLY A 978 -42.49 -36.68 24.38
N LEU A 979 -43.32 -35.88 23.71
CA LEU A 979 -44.77 -35.82 23.94
C LEU A 979 -45.47 -37.18 23.70
N LYS A 980 -45.06 -37.93 22.67
CA LYS A 980 -45.56 -39.30 22.41
C LYS A 980 -45.20 -40.26 23.54
N GLN A 981 -43.98 -40.20 24.08
CA GLN A 981 -43.56 -41.05 25.21
C GLN A 981 -44.41 -40.82 26.47
N LEU A 982 -44.89 -39.59 26.69
CA LEU A 982 -45.77 -39.23 27.79
C LEU A 982 -47.27 -39.40 27.50
N GLY A 983 -47.63 -39.90 26.31
CA GLY A 983 -49.04 -40.11 25.91
C GLY A 983 -49.80 -38.83 25.52
N ARG A 984 -49.11 -37.70 25.33
CA ARG A 984 -49.68 -36.40 24.90
C ARG A 984 -49.83 -36.33 23.38
N LEU A 985 -50.59 -37.28 22.82
CA LEU A 985 -50.64 -37.52 21.36
C LEU A 985 -51.12 -36.32 20.54
N GLY A 986 -52.11 -35.56 21.02
CA GLY A 986 -52.64 -34.40 20.29
C GLY A 986 -51.63 -33.26 20.13
N GLU A 987 -50.78 -33.05 21.14
CA GLU A 987 -49.71 -32.04 21.10
C GLU A 987 -48.56 -32.52 20.22
N ALA A 988 -48.24 -33.81 20.28
CA ALA A 988 -47.25 -34.41 19.39
C ALA A 988 -47.64 -34.30 17.91
N GLU A 989 -48.93 -34.50 17.57
CA GLU A 989 -49.45 -34.32 16.20
C GLU A 989 -49.42 -32.85 15.75
N ALA A 990 -49.56 -31.90 16.68
CA ALA A 990 -49.43 -30.48 16.36
C ALA A 990 -47.97 -30.12 16.05
N ALA A 991 -47.03 -30.54 16.91
CA ALA A 991 -45.60 -30.31 16.70
C ALA A 991 -45.08 -31.01 15.43
N THR A 992 -45.55 -32.23 15.13
CA THR A 992 -45.18 -32.94 13.88
C THR A 992 -45.65 -32.16 12.65
N ARG A 993 -46.89 -31.64 12.65
CA ARG A 993 -47.41 -30.85 11.53
C ARG A 993 -46.66 -29.53 11.33
N GLU A 994 -46.26 -28.88 12.42
CA GLU A 994 -45.45 -27.66 12.37
C GLU A 994 -44.06 -27.97 11.77
N ALA A 995 -43.43 -29.08 12.18
CA ALA A 995 -42.16 -29.51 11.61
C ALA A 995 -42.26 -29.84 10.11
N GLU A 996 -43.34 -30.50 9.69
CA GLU A 996 -43.61 -30.82 8.28
C GLU A 996 -43.82 -29.56 7.44
N GLN A 997 -44.50 -28.54 7.97
CA GLN A 997 -44.66 -27.24 7.30
C GLN A 997 -43.33 -26.50 7.14
N LEU A 998 -42.43 -26.62 8.12
CA LEU A 998 -41.08 -26.08 8.01
C LEU A 998 -40.22 -26.90 7.04
N ALA A 999 -40.52 -28.17 6.80
CA ALA A 999 -39.77 -29.02 5.87
C ALA A 999 -40.27 -28.92 4.40
N SER A 1000 -41.47 -28.38 4.17
CA SER A 1000 -42.08 -28.15 2.85
C SER A 1000 -41.80 -26.77 2.29
#